data_AF-A0A5N5JGJ2-F1
#
_entry.id   AF-A0A5N5JGJ2-F1
#
_cell.length_a   1.000
_cell.length_b   1.000
_cell.length_c   1.000
_cell.angle_alpha   90.00
_cell.angle_beta   90.00
_cell.angle_gamma   90.00
#
_symmetry.space_group_name_H-M   'P 1'
#
loop_
_entity.id
_entity.type
_entity.pdbx_description
1 polymer ?
#
loop_
_entity_poly.entity_id
_entity_poly.type
_entity_poly.pdbx_seq_one_letter_code
_entity_poly.pdbx_strand_id
1 'polypeptide(L)'
;MWRNVAKQATLKSHSKPLNFPPFPRTHSFLGASKEPIFFGKFKFHSLNNTSPRPGFRAIGEISTHEDFMGKPRFVFLRNSDGTNGNRCGGFCPRGYVSVAEAVSSTDVEDNVSSADEVQELLPEMRKEEEKEERFRRRRRLNANPGIGSRKHRVLRRRQVKIEAEAWELATKEYKELLKDMCEHKLAPNLPYMKSLFLGWFEPFTDAIAKEQELIRTGKSRLAYAPYFDLLPADKMSVIAMHQLAAIVMTGGEHGCARVVTAACMIGDAIEQEIRIHNILEKTRKKKEKADDSKNGVEGESLAVMKEQENLRKKVTDLIKKQKLPAVRKIVKGKDDSKPWNVDARAKVGSRLIELLLQTAFIQPPCDQLADTPSEPRPAFVHTSRTVSYENKKGAKKYGVIQCDPLVLKGLEKTVSEAHGDSLYANVGATTWMERVFISNFNCARSKEATDDYIGEMAQTDLLSQTEIFEPYFLATSDIYLSLTCVKHNLDALCSFDKGAHLFLPSYVMRIHGAKQQREAVKRAPRKQLQPVFEALDTLGNTKWRVNKSVLSVVDRIWSNGGCLADLVDHSDVPLPEKPETEDEALLKKWKWKLRAVKKENRERHAQRCDIELKLAVARKMKDEEGFYYPHNIDFRGRAYPMHPYLNHLGSDLCRGILEFAEGRPLGKSGLRWLKIHIANLFAGGVDKLSYEGRIAFTENHLDDIFDSADKPLDGKRWWLHAEDPFQFLAVCINLTEALRSSSPETYISHIPVHQDGSCNGLQHYAALGRDKLGAAAVNLVAGEKPADVYSGIAARVLDIMRRDAQKDPDVSPDALRAKELINQVDRKLVKQTVMTSVYGVTYIGARDQIKRRLKERGITEESDIFGCSCYAAKVTLTALGEMFEAARSIMNWLGDCAKIIASENEPVRWTTPLGLPVVQPYRKLGTRSIKTSLQVLILHKETDKVMVQRQRTAFPPNFVHSLDSSHMMMTAVACKRAGLNFAGVHDSYWTHACDVDEMNRILREKFVELYETHILENLLESFEKSFPTLSFPPLPDRGDFELREVLESPYFFN
;
A
#
# COMPACT_ATOMS: atom_id res chain seq x y z
N MET A 1 -35.15 17.09 22.85
CA MET A 1 -34.56 18.25 23.58
C MET A 1 -33.24 18.64 22.90
N TRP A 2 -32.57 19.74 23.31
CA TRP A 2 -31.43 20.40 22.62
C TRP A 2 -31.77 21.20 21.35
N ARG A 3 -32.48 22.33 21.52
CA ARG A 3 -32.66 23.36 20.45
C ARG A 3 -32.62 24.83 20.94
N ASN A 4 -32.44 25.10 22.24
CA ASN A 4 -32.82 26.37 22.89
C ASN A 4 -31.68 27.14 23.62
N VAL A 5 -30.47 27.25 23.07
CA VAL A 5 -29.40 28.11 23.68
C VAL A 5 -28.59 28.92 22.64
N ALA A 6 -29.25 29.43 21.59
CA ALA A 6 -28.57 30.21 20.55
C ALA A 6 -29.47 31.19 19.77
N LYS A 7 -30.26 32.05 20.44
CA LYS A 7 -30.94 33.22 19.81
C LYS A 7 -31.60 34.20 20.81
N GLN A 8 -30.81 34.96 21.57
CA GLN A 8 -31.25 36.22 22.19
C GLN A 8 -30.06 37.20 22.30
N ALA A 9 -30.22 38.41 21.75
CA ALA A 9 -29.46 39.67 21.94
C ALA A 9 -29.17 40.42 20.61
N THR A 10 -30.15 41.17 20.10
CA THR A 10 -29.96 42.28 19.13
C THR A 10 -31.24 43.12 19.05
N LEU A 11 -31.12 44.43 18.77
CA LEU A 11 -32.18 45.46 18.73
C LEU A 11 -32.72 45.87 20.13
N LYS A 12 -33.01 47.14 20.46
CA LYS A 12 -33.01 48.40 19.67
C LYS A 12 -33.04 49.68 20.56
N SER A 13 -32.16 50.66 20.30
CA SER A 13 -32.27 52.13 20.57
C SER A 13 -30.99 52.80 20.02
N HIS A 14 -30.92 53.89 19.23
CA HIS A 14 -31.61 55.19 19.04
C HIS A 14 -30.73 56.39 19.48
N SER A 15 -30.21 57.17 18.50
CA SER A 15 -29.86 58.63 18.48
C SER A 15 -29.16 59.31 19.69
N LYS A 16 -28.23 60.27 19.56
CA LYS A 16 -27.74 61.15 18.46
C LYS A 16 -26.28 61.65 18.79
N PRO A 17 -25.58 62.49 17.98
CA PRO A 17 -24.10 62.67 18.02
C PRO A 17 -23.59 63.99 18.67
N LEU A 18 -22.26 64.12 18.82
CA LEU A 18 -21.48 65.37 18.56
C LEU A 18 -19.94 65.14 18.51
N ASN A 19 -19.19 66.15 18.04
CA ASN A 19 -17.73 66.14 17.80
C ASN A 19 -16.91 66.78 18.94
N PHE A 20 -15.61 66.44 19.09
CA PHE A 20 -14.42 67.29 18.78
C PHE A 20 -13.09 66.69 19.37
N PRO A 21 -11.89 67.03 18.84
CA PRO A 21 -10.55 66.59 19.30
C PRO A 21 -9.81 67.77 20.01
N PRO A 22 -8.45 67.93 20.09
CA PRO A 22 -7.29 67.06 19.76
C PRO A 22 -6.08 67.06 20.75
N PHE A 23 -5.04 66.24 20.44
CA PHE A 23 -3.61 66.40 20.81
C PHE A 23 -3.19 66.30 22.32
N PRO A 24 -1.88 66.20 22.69
CA PRO A 24 -0.65 66.26 21.89
C PRO A 24 0.34 65.06 22.01
N ARG A 25 1.48 65.24 21.32
CA ARG A 25 2.62 64.35 20.99
C ARG A 25 3.55 63.97 22.16
N THR A 26 4.44 62.99 21.88
CA THR A 26 5.83 62.79 22.42
C THR A 26 5.97 62.47 23.92
N HIS A 27 6.87 61.58 24.37
CA HIS A 27 8.28 61.36 23.97
C HIS A 27 8.74 59.88 24.00
N SER A 28 9.91 59.63 23.38
CA SER A 28 10.76 58.45 23.57
C SER A 28 11.75 58.64 24.73
N PHE A 29 12.35 57.55 25.26
CA PHE A 29 13.82 57.38 25.28
C PHE A 29 14.24 55.93 25.66
N LEU A 30 15.54 55.63 25.56
CA LEU A 30 16.13 54.30 25.76
C LEU A 30 16.45 54.00 27.24
N GLY A 31 16.62 52.72 27.57
CA GLY A 31 17.22 52.28 28.83
C GLY A 31 17.34 50.76 28.94
N ALA A 32 18.53 50.20 28.73
CA ALA A 32 18.83 48.79 28.95
C ALA A 32 19.96 48.64 29.99
N SER A 33 19.91 47.61 30.84
CA SER A 33 21.01 46.63 30.96
C SER A 33 20.81 45.59 32.09
N LYS A 34 21.60 44.52 31.99
CA LYS A 34 22.17 43.68 33.07
C LYS A 34 21.34 42.57 33.71
N GLU A 35 22.12 41.64 34.27
CA GLU A 35 21.79 40.27 34.67
C GLU A 35 21.50 40.15 36.18
N PRO A 36 20.83 39.08 36.64
CA PRO A 36 20.40 38.93 38.04
C PRO A 36 21.44 38.20 38.92
N ILE A 37 21.42 38.44 40.25
CA ILE A 37 21.95 37.52 41.27
C ILE A 37 21.52 37.92 42.71
N PHE A 38 21.12 36.92 43.52
CA PHE A 38 20.78 36.96 44.98
C PHE A 38 19.67 37.95 45.44
N PHE A 39 18.98 37.77 46.58
CA PHE A 39 19.26 37.06 47.85
C PHE A 39 18.21 35.99 48.26
N GLY A 40 18.49 35.26 49.35
CA GLY A 40 17.52 34.43 50.08
C GLY A 40 18.04 33.99 51.46
N LYS A 41 17.15 33.45 52.32
CA LYS A 41 17.42 32.69 53.57
C LYS A 41 16.10 32.36 54.30
N PHE A 42 15.88 31.11 54.73
CA PHE A 42 15.83 30.69 56.16
C PHE A 42 15.38 29.22 56.38
N LYS A 43 15.80 28.68 57.53
CA LYS A 43 15.75 27.29 58.06
C LYS A 43 14.33 26.88 58.56
N PHE A 44 14.01 25.70 59.12
CA PHE A 44 14.79 24.56 59.72
C PHE A 44 14.00 23.21 59.65
N HIS A 45 14.41 22.16 60.39
CA HIS A 45 13.87 20.78 60.38
C HIS A 45 13.11 20.37 61.69
N SER A 46 12.28 19.32 61.60
CA SER A 46 12.34 18.05 62.39
C SER A 46 11.11 17.56 63.20
N LEU A 47 10.85 16.24 63.05
CA LEU A 47 10.43 15.20 64.05
C LEU A 47 8.98 15.03 64.62
N ASN A 48 8.65 13.73 64.78
CA ASN A 48 7.88 13.02 65.84
C ASN A 48 6.34 12.74 65.81
N ASN A 49 6.03 11.45 65.53
CA ASN A 49 5.35 10.43 66.39
C ASN A 49 3.82 10.37 66.72
N THR A 50 3.29 9.15 66.49
CA THR A 50 2.34 8.31 67.29
C THR A 50 0.85 8.68 67.53
N SER A 51 -0.03 7.85 66.93
CA SER A 51 -1.21 7.09 67.46
C SER A 51 -1.81 7.37 68.86
N PRO A 52 -3.15 7.18 69.08
CA PRO A 52 -3.67 5.87 69.56
C PRO A 52 -5.13 5.44 69.13
N ARG A 53 -5.56 4.26 69.63
CA ARG A 53 -6.89 3.55 69.58
C ARG A 53 -7.96 4.16 70.54
N PRO A 54 -9.30 3.86 70.54
CA PRO A 54 -10.02 2.53 70.59
C PRO A 54 -11.38 2.44 69.79
N GLY A 55 -12.28 1.43 69.90
CA GLY A 55 -12.17 0.02 70.37
C GLY A 55 -13.44 -0.65 70.99
N PHE A 56 -13.88 -1.79 70.41
CA PHE A 56 -14.69 -2.94 70.97
C PHE A 56 -16.24 -2.95 71.18
N ARG A 57 -16.78 -4.20 71.06
CA ARG A 57 -18.12 -4.80 71.40
C ARG A 57 -19.30 -4.69 70.39
N ALA A 58 -20.31 -5.60 70.34
CA ALA A 58 -20.41 -7.09 70.50
C ALA A 58 -21.90 -7.59 70.37
N ILE A 59 -22.14 -8.88 70.03
CA ILE A 59 -23.45 -9.63 70.02
C ILE A 59 -24.46 -9.15 68.94
N GLY A 60 -25.37 -9.91 68.28
CA GLY A 60 -25.81 -11.33 68.23
C GLY A 60 -27.12 -11.43 67.39
N GLU A 61 -27.89 -12.52 67.20
CA GLU A 61 -27.75 -13.99 67.41
C GLU A 61 -28.97 -14.74 66.76
N ILE A 62 -29.07 -16.10 66.80
CA ILE A 62 -30.27 -16.98 66.51
C ILE A 62 -30.72 -17.16 65.02
N SER A 63 -31.37 -18.28 64.59
CA SER A 63 -31.02 -19.72 64.49
C SER A 63 -32.09 -20.51 63.67
N THR A 64 -31.78 -21.73 63.19
CA THR A 64 -32.66 -22.95 63.18
C THR A 64 -31.88 -24.20 62.71
N HIS A 65 -32.44 -25.41 62.87
CA HIS A 65 -31.73 -26.71 62.87
C HIS A 65 -32.50 -27.78 62.05
N GLU A 66 -31.81 -28.80 61.51
CA GLU A 66 -32.11 -30.25 61.66
C GLU A 66 -31.13 -31.15 60.85
N ASP A 67 -31.14 -32.46 61.11
CA ASP A 67 -30.02 -33.42 60.92
C ASP A 67 -30.51 -34.78 60.31
N PHE A 68 -29.82 -35.94 60.23
CA PHE A 68 -28.54 -36.46 60.76
C PHE A 68 -28.06 -37.74 60.01
N MET A 69 -26.96 -38.37 60.49
CA MET A 69 -26.56 -39.80 60.34
C MET A 69 -26.07 -40.39 58.99
N GLY A 70 -24.98 -41.19 59.05
CA GLY A 70 -24.69 -42.27 58.05
C GLY A 70 -23.22 -42.65 57.79
N LYS A 71 -22.71 -43.74 58.38
CA LYS A 71 -21.51 -44.55 57.98
C LYS A 71 -21.94 -46.06 57.99
N PRO A 72 -21.14 -47.12 57.66
CA PRO A 72 -19.71 -47.21 57.22
C PRO A 72 -19.38 -48.30 56.13
N ARG A 73 -18.07 -48.43 55.79
CA ARG A 73 -17.26 -49.67 55.51
C ARG A 73 -17.69 -50.80 54.50
N PHE A 74 -16.84 -50.98 53.47
CA PHE A 74 -15.92 -52.14 53.20
C PHE A 74 -16.41 -53.59 52.86
N VAL A 75 -15.70 -54.26 51.92
CA VAL A 75 -15.41 -55.74 51.72
C VAL A 75 -15.83 -56.41 50.37
N PHE A 76 -14.83 -56.95 49.64
CA PHE A 76 -14.71 -58.16 48.75
C PHE A 76 -15.91 -58.67 47.88
N LEU A 77 -15.73 -59.26 46.68
CA LEU A 77 -14.95 -60.50 46.41
C LEU A 77 -14.40 -60.66 44.96
N ARG A 78 -14.15 -61.91 44.50
CA ARG A 78 -13.19 -62.35 43.45
C ARG A 78 -13.83 -63.05 42.22
N ASN A 79 -13.10 -62.99 41.07
CA ASN A 79 -13.00 -64.01 39.99
C ASN A 79 -14.27 -64.31 39.14
N SER A 80 -14.20 -64.90 37.91
CA SER A 80 -13.11 -65.49 37.10
C SER A 80 -13.40 -65.44 35.57
N ASP A 81 -12.33 -65.44 34.75
CA ASP A 81 -12.12 -65.97 33.37
C ASP A 81 -13.10 -65.64 32.20
N GLY A 82 -12.58 -65.52 30.95
CA GLY A 82 -13.48 -65.26 29.80
C GLY A 82 -12.96 -65.02 28.35
N THR A 83 -11.69 -65.26 27.97
CA THR A 83 -11.18 -65.25 26.56
C THR A 83 -11.16 -63.92 25.74
N ASN A 84 -10.43 -63.93 24.61
CA ASN A 84 -10.02 -62.77 23.79
C ASN A 84 -11.06 -62.27 22.77
N GLY A 85 -11.06 -60.97 22.43
CA GLY A 85 -11.77 -60.51 21.22
C GLY A 85 -11.83 -59.00 20.86
N ASN A 86 -10.75 -58.43 20.32
CA ASN A 86 -10.76 -57.38 19.26
C ASN A 86 -11.13 -55.90 19.59
N ARG A 87 -10.50 -54.97 18.83
CA ARG A 87 -10.83 -53.53 18.57
C ARG A 87 -10.66 -52.46 19.68
N CYS A 88 -10.61 -51.22 19.20
CA CYS A 88 -10.05 -50.03 19.86
C CYS A 88 -11.02 -49.25 20.78
N GLY A 89 -10.44 -48.66 21.83
CA GLY A 89 -10.87 -47.38 22.44
C GLY A 89 -9.62 -46.53 22.77
N GLY A 90 -9.72 -45.26 23.17
CA GLY A 90 -10.93 -44.45 23.31
C GLY A 90 -10.92 -43.55 24.57
N PHE A 91 -10.14 -42.46 24.54
CA PHE A 91 -10.19 -41.29 25.46
C PHE A 91 -9.84 -41.43 26.97
N CYS A 92 -9.10 -40.41 27.43
CA CYS A 92 -9.09 -39.61 28.68
C CYS A 92 -10.09 -39.88 29.85
N PRO A 93 -9.95 -39.27 31.07
CA PRO A 93 -8.94 -38.31 31.58
C PRO A 93 -8.41 -38.57 33.04
N ARG A 94 -7.76 -37.54 33.65
CA ARG A 94 -7.33 -37.34 35.07
C ARG A 94 -5.96 -37.92 35.47
N GLY A 95 -5.17 -37.30 36.37
CA GLY A 95 -5.21 -35.93 36.91
C GLY A 95 -4.95 -35.79 38.43
N TYR A 96 -3.87 -35.10 38.82
CA TYR A 96 -3.45 -34.69 40.19
C TYR A 96 -2.45 -33.51 40.04
N VAL A 97 -2.20 -32.59 41.01
CA VAL A 97 -3.00 -32.02 42.12
C VAL A 97 -2.36 -30.66 42.52
N SER A 98 -3.05 -29.82 43.30
CA SER A 98 -2.58 -28.49 43.72
C SER A 98 -1.73 -28.49 44.99
N VAL A 99 -0.74 -27.60 45.07
CA VAL A 99 -0.20 -27.01 46.32
C VAL A 99 0.07 -25.52 46.06
N ALA A 100 -0.18 -24.65 47.04
CA ALA A 100 0.21 -23.24 47.02
C ALA A 100 0.61 -22.79 48.43
N GLU A 101 1.66 -21.96 48.53
CA GLU A 101 2.04 -21.25 49.75
C GLU A 101 2.76 -19.94 49.35
N ALA A 102 2.85 -18.95 50.25
CA ALA A 102 3.25 -17.58 49.89
C ALA A 102 4.12 -16.90 50.95
N VAL A 103 5.27 -16.34 50.56
CA VAL A 103 6.13 -15.51 51.42
C VAL A 103 6.70 -14.29 50.69
N SER A 104 6.74 -13.20 51.44
CA SER A 104 7.30 -11.86 51.24
C SER A 104 8.60 -11.67 50.42
N SER A 105 8.65 -10.56 49.66
CA SER A 105 9.75 -9.58 49.55
C SER A 105 11.21 -10.02 49.79
N THR A 106 12.04 -9.97 48.74
CA THR A 106 13.05 -8.91 48.50
C THR A 106 13.67 -9.01 47.10
N ASP A 107 14.08 -7.90 46.50
CA ASP A 107 14.96 -7.89 45.33
C ASP A 107 16.40 -8.27 45.74
N VAL A 108 16.88 -9.44 45.29
CA VAL A 108 18.29 -9.84 45.32
C VAL A 108 18.63 -10.48 43.98
N GLU A 109 19.81 -10.18 43.44
CA GLU A 109 20.27 -10.70 42.15
C GLU A 109 20.61 -12.19 42.24
N ASP A 110 20.22 -12.99 41.23
CA ASP A 110 20.86 -14.29 41.00
C ASP A 110 20.85 -14.69 39.52
N ASN A 111 21.93 -15.32 39.05
CA ASN A 111 22.13 -15.66 37.63
C ASN A 111 21.85 -17.15 37.36
N VAL A 112 20.63 -17.46 36.90
CA VAL A 112 20.27 -18.83 36.49
C VAL A 112 20.60 -19.05 35.00
N SER A 113 21.30 -20.16 34.70
CA SER A 113 21.75 -20.51 33.35
C SER A 113 20.59 -20.93 32.44
N SER A 114 20.44 -20.27 31.30
CA SER A 114 19.42 -20.55 30.28
C SER A 114 19.72 -21.76 29.38
N ALA A 115 20.50 -22.72 29.87
CA ALA A 115 20.94 -23.91 29.13
C ALA A 115 19.92 -25.06 29.18
N ASP A 116 19.33 -25.34 30.35
CA ASP A 116 18.65 -26.62 30.58
C ASP A 116 17.23 -26.68 29.99
N GLU A 117 16.46 -25.57 30.01
CA GLU A 117 15.15 -25.47 29.34
C GLU A 117 15.22 -25.75 27.83
N VAL A 118 16.38 -25.49 27.20
CA VAL A 118 16.60 -25.73 25.77
C VAL A 118 16.65 -27.23 25.47
N GLN A 119 17.03 -28.07 26.44
CA GLN A 119 17.28 -29.49 26.23
C GLN A 119 15.96 -30.29 26.05
N GLU A 120 14.89 -29.93 26.77
CA GLU A 120 13.59 -30.62 26.70
C GLU A 120 12.76 -30.29 25.45
N LEU A 121 12.98 -29.14 24.80
CA LEU A 121 12.20 -28.71 23.63
C LEU A 121 12.67 -29.37 22.30
N LEU A 122 13.90 -29.86 22.26
CA LEU A 122 14.54 -30.44 21.06
C LEU A 122 13.88 -31.73 20.49
N PRO A 123 13.20 -32.60 21.25
CA PRO A 123 12.45 -33.73 20.70
C PRO A 123 11.15 -33.32 20.01
N GLU A 124 10.43 -32.33 20.54
CA GLU A 124 9.16 -31.85 19.99
C GLU A 124 9.37 -31.14 18.65
N MET A 125 10.36 -30.23 18.60
CA MET A 125 10.78 -29.57 17.36
C MET A 125 11.13 -30.56 16.25
N ARG A 126 11.68 -31.73 16.61
CA ARG A 126 12.03 -32.80 15.66
C ARG A 126 10.79 -33.45 15.03
N LYS A 127 9.76 -33.71 15.84
CA LYS A 127 8.45 -34.24 15.38
C LYS A 127 7.72 -33.24 14.47
N GLU A 128 7.89 -31.93 14.66
CA GLU A 128 7.40 -30.92 13.71
C GLU A 128 8.21 -30.92 12.40
N GLU A 129 9.55 -30.96 12.46
CA GLU A 129 10.39 -30.96 11.26
C GLU A 129 10.12 -32.17 10.34
N GLU A 130 9.88 -33.36 10.90
CA GLU A 130 9.50 -34.55 10.13
C GLU A 130 8.12 -34.41 9.47
N LYS A 131 7.14 -33.78 10.13
CA LYS A 131 5.84 -33.46 9.54
C LYS A 131 5.99 -32.44 8.40
N GLU A 132 6.79 -31.40 8.59
CA GLU A 132 7.05 -30.37 7.58
C GLU A 132 7.81 -30.96 6.37
N GLU A 133 8.74 -31.89 6.58
CA GLU A 133 9.47 -32.58 5.51
C GLU A 133 8.59 -33.59 4.75
N ARG A 134 7.66 -34.29 5.42
CA ARG A 134 6.60 -35.07 4.73
C ARG A 134 5.72 -34.18 3.86
N PHE A 135 5.28 -33.02 4.36
CA PHE A 135 4.47 -32.07 3.60
C PHE A 135 5.21 -31.53 2.36
N ARG A 136 6.49 -31.16 2.52
CA ARG A 136 7.35 -30.76 1.39
C ARG A 136 7.56 -31.87 0.37
N ARG A 137 7.68 -33.14 0.78
CA ARG A 137 7.76 -34.27 -0.15
C ARG A 137 6.48 -34.45 -0.96
N ARG A 138 5.28 -34.37 -0.34
CA ARG A 138 4.01 -34.39 -1.08
C ARG A 138 3.89 -33.20 -2.06
N ARG A 139 4.17 -31.95 -1.63
CA ARG A 139 4.17 -30.78 -2.54
C ARG A 139 5.18 -30.90 -3.71
N ARG A 140 6.28 -31.65 -3.58
CA ARG A 140 7.22 -31.92 -4.70
C ARG A 140 6.71 -32.95 -5.71
N LEU A 141 5.84 -33.88 -5.29
CA LEU A 141 5.25 -34.90 -6.16
C LEU A 141 4.01 -34.36 -6.90
N ASN A 142 3.25 -33.45 -6.27
CA ASN A 142 2.08 -32.79 -6.84
C ASN A 142 2.44 -31.52 -7.66
N ALA A 143 3.65 -31.42 -8.21
CA ALA A 143 4.08 -30.28 -9.03
C ALA A 143 3.80 -30.57 -10.52
N ASN A 144 3.04 -29.69 -11.18
CA ASN A 144 2.62 -29.87 -12.58
C ASN A 144 3.85 -29.97 -13.51
N PRO A 145 3.94 -30.93 -14.44
CA PRO A 145 5.22 -31.32 -15.06
C PRO A 145 5.74 -30.37 -16.16
N GLY A 146 4.99 -29.32 -16.52
CA GLY A 146 5.24 -28.52 -17.73
C GLY A 146 6.59 -27.79 -17.82
N ILE A 147 7.26 -27.47 -16.70
CA ILE A 147 8.57 -26.81 -16.72
C ILE A 147 9.68 -27.83 -16.42
N GLY A 148 10.31 -28.35 -17.48
CA GLY A 148 11.45 -29.26 -17.39
C GLY A 148 12.58 -28.72 -16.50
N SER A 149 13.18 -29.60 -15.68
CA SER A 149 14.08 -29.22 -14.57
C SER A 149 15.25 -28.30 -14.98
N ARG A 150 15.75 -28.41 -16.22
CA ARG A 150 16.78 -27.51 -16.78
C ARG A 150 16.27 -26.07 -16.93
N LYS A 151 15.06 -25.86 -17.49
CA LYS A 151 14.45 -24.53 -17.66
C LYS A 151 14.19 -23.86 -16.31
N HIS A 152 13.66 -24.60 -15.33
CA HIS A 152 13.49 -24.09 -13.96
C HIS A 152 14.81 -23.63 -13.31
N ARG A 153 15.93 -24.35 -13.53
CA ARG A 153 17.26 -23.94 -13.02
C ARG A 153 17.78 -22.68 -13.69
N VAL A 154 17.55 -22.51 -15.00
CA VAL A 154 17.94 -21.30 -15.75
C VAL A 154 17.12 -20.09 -15.27
N LEU A 155 15.79 -20.20 -15.23
CA LEU A 155 14.91 -19.13 -14.74
C LEU A 155 15.22 -18.76 -13.28
N ARG A 156 15.51 -19.75 -12.40
CA ARG A 156 15.97 -19.45 -11.04
C ARG A 156 17.29 -18.67 -11.03
N ARG A 157 18.27 -19.04 -11.86
CA ARG A 157 19.56 -18.31 -11.95
C ARG A 157 19.37 -16.88 -12.46
N ARG A 158 18.51 -16.67 -13.46
CA ARG A 158 18.15 -15.33 -13.95
C ARG A 158 17.48 -14.49 -12.87
N GLN A 159 16.52 -15.04 -12.12
CA GLN A 159 15.90 -14.37 -10.98
C GLN A 159 16.93 -14.01 -9.89
N VAL A 160 17.87 -14.90 -9.56
CA VAL A 160 19.00 -14.59 -8.65
C VAL A 160 19.82 -13.40 -9.17
N LYS A 161 20.15 -13.39 -10.46
CA LYS A 161 20.94 -12.31 -11.08
C LYS A 161 20.21 -10.97 -10.95
N ILE A 162 18.94 -10.92 -11.35
CA ILE A 162 18.11 -9.70 -11.32
C ILE A 162 17.93 -9.20 -9.88
N GLU A 163 17.66 -10.08 -8.90
CA GLU A 163 17.46 -9.68 -7.50
C GLU A 163 18.71 -9.23 -6.74
N ALA A 164 19.91 -9.55 -7.23
CA ALA A 164 21.15 -9.33 -6.49
C ALA A 164 22.18 -8.45 -7.20
N GLU A 165 22.20 -8.43 -8.54
CA GLU A 165 23.22 -7.73 -9.33
C GLU A 165 22.72 -6.40 -9.92
N ALA A 166 21.46 -5.99 -9.73
CA ALA A 166 20.89 -4.82 -10.42
C ALA A 166 21.66 -3.49 -10.21
N TRP A 167 22.01 -3.13 -8.96
CA TRP A 167 22.83 -1.94 -8.69
C TRP A 167 24.30 -2.11 -9.10
N GLU A 168 24.82 -3.34 -9.12
CA GLU A 168 26.20 -3.63 -9.52
C GLU A 168 26.36 -3.57 -11.04
N LEU A 169 25.37 -4.06 -11.77
CA LEU A 169 25.23 -3.91 -13.22
C LEU A 169 25.11 -2.42 -13.58
N ALA A 170 24.24 -1.66 -12.92
CA ALA A 170 24.13 -0.21 -13.13
C ALA A 170 25.48 0.52 -12.89
N THR A 171 26.19 0.18 -11.81
CA THR A 171 27.51 0.76 -11.51
C THR A 171 28.58 0.37 -12.54
N LYS A 172 28.51 -0.86 -13.08
CA LYS A 172 29.39 -1.34 -14.15
C LYS A 172 29.10 -0.64 -15.47
N GLU A 173 27.83 -0.53 -15.86
CA GLU A 173 27.36 0.17 -17.07
C GLU A 173 27.82 1.65 -17.06
N TYR A 174 27.75 2.34 -15.93
CA TYR A 174 28.29 3.70 -15.78
C TYR A 174 29.80 3.79 -16.05
N LYS A 175 30.59 2.83 -15.57
CA LYS A 175 32.06 2.82 -15.75
C LYS A 175 32.48 2.42 -17.16
N GLU A 176 31.79 1.47 -17.78
CA GLU A 176 32.03 1.09 -19.16
C GLU A 176 31.67 2.25 -20.10
N LEU A 177 30.53 2.93 -19.88
CA LEU A 177 30.17 4.13 -20.66
C LEU A 177 31.17 5.29 -20.49
N LEU A 178 31.67 5.56 -19.28
CA LEU A 178 32.71 6.58 -19.07
C LEU A 178 34.01 6.23 -19.83
N LYS A 179 34.42 4.96 -19.80
CA LYS A 179 35.58 4.48 -20.56
C LYS A 179 35.39 4.66 -22.07
N ASP A 180 34.27 4.18 -22.60
CA ASP A 180 33.94 4.26 -24.03
C ASP A 180 33.86 5.72 -24.51
N MET A 181 33.31 6.63 -23.68
CA MET A 181 33.28 8.06 -23.96
C MET A 181 34.68 8.70 -24.00
N CYS A 182 35.58 8.30 -23.09
CA CYS A 182 36.97 8.78 -23.07
C CYS A 182 37.77 8.24 -24.27
N GLU A 183 37.53 6.99 -24.67
CA GLU A 183 38.22 6.35 -25.82
C GLU A 183 37.71 6.87 -27.17
N HIS A 184 36.40 7.14 -27.32
CA HIS A 184 35.79 7.57 -28.59
C HIS A 184 35.47 9.07 -28.68
N LYS A 185 35.71 9.87 -27.62
CA LYS A 185 35.43 11.33 -27.54
C LYS A 185 33.97 11.73 -27.79
N LEU A 186 33.03 10.82 -27.59
CA LEU A 186 31.60 10.98 -27.94
C LEU A 186 30.82 11.98 -27.05
N ALA A 187 31.46 12.59 -26.05
CA ALA A 187 30.82 13.45 -25.05
C ALA A 187 29.86 14.54 -25.57
N PRO A 188 30.09 15.21 -26.73
CA PRO A 188 29.15 16.18 -27.28
C PRO A 188 27.81 15.59 -27.75
N ASN A 189 27.78 14.29 -28.06
CA ASN A 189 26.65 13.63 -28.73
C ASN A 189 25.70 12.92 -27.76
N LEU A 190 25.94 12.99 -26.44
CA LEU A 190 25.01 12.43 -25.45
C LEU A 190 23.87 13.40 -25.15
N PRO A 191 22.63 12.92 -25.01
CA PRO A 191 21.52 13.69 -24.44
C PRO A 191 21.94 14.41 -23.15
N TYR A 192 21.64 15.71 -23.06
CA TYR A 192 22.19 16.66 -22.07
C TYR A 192 22.23 16.12 -20.62
N MET A 193 21.17 15.45 -20.18
CA MET A 193 21.09 14.92 -18.82
C MET A 193 21.99 13.69 -18.57
N LYS A 194 22.37 12.91 -19.61
CA LYS A 194 23.39 11.86 -19.48
C LYS A 194 24.77 12.47 -19.23
N SER A 195 25.19 13.44 -20.05
CA SER A 195 26.50 14.07 -19.92
C SER A 195 26.65 14.81 -18.58
N LEU A 196 25.58 15.42 -18.07
CA LEU A 196 25.54 15.93 -16.69
C LEU A 196 25.72 14.83 -15.64
N PHE A 197 24.93 13.75 -15.66
CA PHE A 197 25.05 12.67 -14.67
C PHE A 197 26.43 12.01 -14.68
N LEU A 198 27.04 11.85 -15.86
CA LEU A 198 28.37 11.26 -16.02
C LEU A 198 29.46 12.24 -15.54
N GLY A 199 29.35 13.53 -15.86
CA GLY A 199 30.22 14.58 -15.34
C GLY A 199 30.13 14.80 -13.81
N TRP A 200 29.00 14.45 -13.18
CA TRP A 200 28.86 14.45 -11.72
C TRP A 200 29.38 13.18 -11.05
N PHE A 201 29.42 12.05 -11.77
CA PHE A 201 29.68 10.74 -11.18
C PHE A 201 31.09 10.63 -10.58
N GLU A 202 32.14 11.01 -11.32
CA GLU A 202 33.51 10.90 -10.81
C GLU A 202 33.78 11.88 -9.65
N PRO A 203 33.51 13.21 -9.76
CA PRO A 203 33.74 14.14 -8.65
C PRO A 203 32.96 13.79 -7.38
N PHE A 204 31.73 13.29 -7.52
CA PHE A 204 30.91 12.87 -6.37
C PHE A 204 31.42 11.55 -5.75
N THR A 205 31.85 10.60 -6.58
CA THR A 205 32.46 9.34 -6.11
C THR A 205 33.76 9.60 -5.35
N ASP A 206 34.62 10.48 -5.85
CA ASP A 206 35.86 10.90 -5.19
C ASP A 206 35.59 11.63 -3.87
N ALA A 207 34.57 12.50 -3.83
CA ALA A 207 34.16 13.17 -2.59
C ALA A 207 33.66 12.18 -1.51
N ILE A 208 32.93 11.13 -1.91
CA ILE A 208 32.52 10.03 -1.02
C ILE A 208 33.73 9.20 -0.57
N ALA A 209 34.62 8.82 -1.49
CA ALA A 209 35.83 8.05 -1.17
C ALA A 209 36.77 8.80 -0.21
N LYS A 210 36.88 10.13 -0.36
CA LYS A 210 37.63 11.02 0.53
C LYS A 210 37.01 11.11 1.93
N GLU A 211 35.68 11.14 2.06
CA GLU A 211 35.01 11.03 3.37
C GLU A 211 35.26 9.65 4.00
N GLN A 212 35.15 8.56 3.23
CA GLN A 212 35.48 7.21 3.71
C GLN A 212 36.92 7.12 4.22
N GLU A 213 37.89 7.72 3.53
CA GLU A 213 39.29 7.70 3.98
C GLU A 213 39.53 8.56 5.23
N LEU A 214 38.81 9.68 5.38
CA LEU A 214 38.79 10.45 6.65
C LEU A 214 38.17 9.66 7.81
N ILE A 215 37.24 8.75 7.53
CA ILE A 215 36.67 7.82 8.51
C ILE A 215 37.68 6.72 8.89
N ARG A 216 38.28 6.05 7.90
CA ARG A 216 39.28 4.97 8.11
C ARG A 216 40.50 5.47 8.88
N THR A 217 40.99 6.67 8.55
CA THR A 217 42.10 7.33 9.28
C THR A 217 41.69 7.91 10.65
N GLY A 218 40.46 7.69 11.11
CA GLY A 218 39.96 8.10 12.43
C GLY A 218 39.76 9.61 12.62
N LYS A 219 39.88 10.39 11.54
CA LYS A 219 39.78 11.86 11.52
C LYS A 219 38.32 12.33 11.55
N SER A 220 37.40 11.56 10.94
CA SER A 220 35.95 11.80 11.00
C SER A 220 35.30 10.91 12.07
N ARG A 221 34.96 11.49 13.23
CA ARG A 221 34.23 10.81 14.33
C ARG A 221 32.72 11.11 14.31
N LEU A 222 32.17 11.44 13.14
CA LEU A 222 30.80 11.89 12.99
C LEU A 222 29.79 10.73 13.10
N ALA A 223 28.56 11.03 13.54
CA ALA A 223 27.57 10.01 13.88
C ALA A 223 26.99 9.19 12.71
N TYR A 224 27.47 9.42 11.47
CA TYR A 224 27.22 8.57 10.30
C TYR A 224 28.41 7.67 9.95
N ALA A 225 29.61 7.94 10.48
CA ALA A 225 30.86 7.29 10.08
C ALA A 225 30.84 5.75 10.14
N PRO A 226 30.28 5.09 11.19
CA PRO A 226 30.21 3.62 11.27
C PRO A 226 29.34 2.95 10.19
N TYR A 227 28.61 3.74 9.40
CA TYR A 227 27.69 3.28 8.37
C TYR A 227 28.16 3.62 6.94
N PHE A 228 29.08 4.58 6.81
CA PHE A 228 29.44 5.21 5.53
C PHE A 228 30.53 4.43 4.75
N ASP A 229 31.32 3.60 5.45
CA ASP A 229 32.37 2.75 4.86
C ASP A 229 31.90 1.30 4.60
N LEU A 230 30.58 1.04 4.70
CA LEU A 230 30.00 -0.29 4.51
C LEU A 230 29.60 -0.62 3.07
N LEU A 231 29.73 0.36 2.15
CA LEU A 231 29.44 0.22 0.72
C LEU A 231 30.50 0.95 -0.12
N PRO A 232 30.91 0.41 -1.27
CA PRO A 232 31.76 1.11 -2.23
C PRO A 232 31.19 2.48 -2.66
N ALA A 233 32.07 3.48 -2.77
CA ALA A 233 31.71 4.88 -3.02
C ALA A 233 30.94 5.11 -4.34
N ASP A 234 31.24 4.30 -5.36
CA ASP A 234 30.61 4.28 -6.68
C ASP A 234 29.15 3.78 -6.63
N LYS A 235 28.87 2.73 -5.83
CA LYS A 235 27.49 2.32 -5.56
C LYS A 235 26.73 3.40 -4.77
N MET A 236 27.41 4.08 -3.83
CA MET A 236 26.80 5.17 -3.05
C MET A 236 26.46 6.39 -3.92
N SER A 237 27.32 6.77 -4.88
CA SER A 237 27.09 7.90 -5.78
C SER A 237 25.92 7.65 -6.73
N VAL A 238 25.87 6.48 -7.40
CA VAL A 238 24.74 6.06 -8.25
C VAL A 238 23.42 6.15 -7.47
N ILE A 239 23.35 5.52 -6.29
CA ILE A 239 22.12 5.47 -5.48
C ILE A 239 21.66 6.88 -5.07
N ALA A 240 22.59 7.74 -4.61
CA ALA A 240 22.25 9.08 -4.14
C ALA A 240 21.82 10.03 -5.28
N MET A 241 22.52 10.01 -6.43
CA MET A 241 22.14 10.80 -7.62
C MET A 241 20.73 10.44 -8.11
N HIS A 242 20.47 9.14 -8.34
CA HIS A 242 19.20 8.68 -8.91
C HIS A 242 18.03 8.89 -7.94
N GLN A 243 18.22 8.63 -6.64
CA GLN A 243 17.16 8.90 -5.65
C GLN A 243 16.89 10.40 -5.47
N LEU A 244 17.90 11.27 -5.49
CA LEU A 244 17.64 12.72 -5.39
C LEU A 244 16.84 13.23 -6.60
N ALA A 245 17.24 12.87 -7.82
CA ALA A 245 16.51 13.24 -9.04
C ALA A 245 15.07 12.73 -9.04
N ALA A 246 14.84 11.46 -8.68
CA ALA A 246 13.50 10.89 -8.56
C ALA A 246 12.59 11.65 -7.57
N ILE A 247 13.15 12.14 -6.46
CA ILE A 247 12.42 12.89 -5.42
C ILE A 247 12.22 14.35 -5.82
N VAL A 248 13.11 14.93 -6.63
CA VAL A 248 12.96 16.26 -7.24
C VAL A 248 11.80 16.28 -8.24
N MET A 249 11.68 15.25 -9.08
CA MET A 249 10.59 15.12 -10.06
C MET A 249 9.24 14.71 -9.46
N THR A 250 9.23 14.14 -8.25
CA THR A 250 8.00 13.76 -7.51
C THR A 250 7.75 14.54 -6.23
N GLY A 251 8.43 15.68 -6.07
CA GLY A 251 8.11 16.64 -5.03
C GLY A 251 6.66 17.13 -5.17
N GLY A 252 6.02 17.43 -4.04
CA GLY A 252 4.72 18.13 -4.06
C GLY A 252 4.81 19.56 -4.64
N GLU A 253 6.04 20.06 -4.79
CA GLU A 253 6.41 21.27 -5.50
C GLU A 253 7.42 20.83 -6.59
N HIS A 254 7.10 21.09 -7.86
CA HIS A 254 7.89 20.57 -9.00
C HIS A 254 9.32 21.12 -8.98
N GLY A 255 10.31 20.26 -9.26
CA GLY A 255 11.72 20.63 -9.14
C GLY A 255 12.23 20.83 -7.70
N CYS A 256 11.45 20.48 -6.67
CA CYS A 256 11.80 20.72 -5.27
C CYS A 256 11.61 19.49 -4.35
N ALA A 257 12.71 18.94 -3.85
CA ALA A 257 12.73 17.84 -2.89
C ALA A 257 12.76 18.35 -1.44
N ARG A 258 11.89 17.85 -0.56
CA ARG A 258 12.01 18.13 0.88
C ARG A 258 13.21 17.39 1.46
N VAL A 259 14.16 18.12 2.08
CA VAL A 259 15.43 17.55 2.59
C VAL A 259 15.18 16.40 3.56
N VAL A 260 14.15 16.50 4.41
CA VAL A 260 13.75 15.42 5.35
C VAL A 260 13.40 14.13 4.61
N THR A 261 12.65 14.23 3.52
CA THR A 261 12.24 13.09 2.69
C THR A 261 13.45 12.50 1.96
N ALA A 262 14.24 13.33 1.27
CA ALA A 262 15.42 12.91 0.53
C ALA A 262 16.46 12.23 1.43
N ALA A 263 16.80 12.84 2.57
CA ALA A 263 17.81 12.31 3.49
C ALA A 263 17.39 10.97 4.13
N CYS A 264 16.11 10.79 4.45
CA CYS A 264 15.61 9.49 4.93
C CYS A 264 15.65 8.43 3.82
N MET A 265 15.12 8.73 2.62
CA MET A 265 15.02 7.76 1.53
C MET A 265 16.38 7.28 1.01
N ILE A 266 17.34 8.19 0.83
CA ILE A 266 18.71 7.83 0.42
C ILE A 266 19.35 6.94 1.50
N GLY A 267 19.18 7.28 2.79
CA GLY A 267 19.67 6.44 3.89
C GLY A 267 19.00 5.06 3.99
N ASP A 268 17.70 4.95 3.68
CA ASP A 268 16.96 3.69 3.63
C ASP A 268 17.42 2.79 2.46
N ALA A 269 17.66 3.37 1.28
CA ALA A 269 18.17 2.67 0.10
C ALA A 269 19.59 2.14 0.32
N ILE A 270 20.49 2.98 0.85
CA ILE A 270 21.87 2.61 1.20
C ILE A 270 21.89 1.48 2.24
N GLU A 271 21.02 1.49 3.27
CA GLU A 271 20.93 0.37 4.21
C GLU A 271 20.53 -0.95 3.53
N GLN A 272 19.63 -0.92 2.53
CA GLN A 272 19.24 -2.15 1.82
C GLN A 272 20.37 -2.69 0.94
N GLU A 273 21.03 -1.84 0.15
CA GLU A 273 22.15 -2.30 -0.69
C GLU A 273 23.32 -2.82 0.17
N ILE A 274 23.62 -2.20 1.31
CA ILE A 274 24.62 -2.73 2.27
C ILE A 274 24.27 -4.15 2.73
N ARG A 275 23.00 -4.47 2.95
CA ARG A 275 22.58 -5.84 3.32
C ARG A 275 22.75 -6.82 2.16
N ILE A 276 22.36 -6.43 0.95
CA ILE A 276 22.50 -7.24 -0.27
C ILE A 276 23.98 -7.52 -0.54
N HIS A 277 24.81 -6.48 -0.54
CA HIS A 277 26.27 -6.55 -0.68
C HIS A 277 26.92 -7.46 0.38
N ASN A 278 26.55 -7.34 1.66
CA ASN A 278 27.06 -8.23 2.70
C ASN A 278 26.65 -9.70 2.50
N ILE A 279 25.44 -9.99 2.02
CA ILE A 279 24.99 -11.35 1.71
C ILE A 279 25.74 -11.92 0.49
N LEU A 280 26.00 -11.08 -0.51
CA LEU A 280 26.79 -11.44 -1.70
C LEU A 280 28.25 -11.71 -1.35
N GLU A 281 28.92 -10.84 -0.59
CA GLU A 281 30.32 -11.03 -0.17
C GLU A 281 30.49 -12.30 0.68
N LYS A 282 29.57 -12.56 1.62
CA LYS A 282 29.52 -13.83 2.37
C LYS A 282 29.33 -15.06 1.47
N THR A 283 28.79 -14.88 0.27
CA THR A 283 28.58 -15.95 -0.72
C THR A 283 29.76 -16.09 -1.69
N ARG A 284 30.39 -14.98 -2.13
CA ARG A 284 31.58 -14.98 -3.00
C ARG A 284 32.79 -15.58 -2.28
N LYS A 285 33.08 -15.11 -1.06
CA LYS A 285 34.14 -15.63 -0.17
C LYS A 285 33.95 -17.07 0.28
N LYS A 286 32.74 -17.64 0.09
CA LYS A 286 32.43 -19.05 0.30
C LYS A 286 32.63 -19.91 -0.95
N LYS A 287 32.62 -19.31 -2.14
CA LYS A 287 32.90 -19.95 -3.42
C LYS A 287 34.40 -19.96 -3.70
N GLU A 288 35.07 -18.82 -3.49
CA GLU A 288 36.54 -18.67 -3.53
C GLU A 288 37.19 -19.70 -2.61
N LYS A 289 36.83 -19.72 -1.32
CA LYS A 289 37.32 -20.74 -0.35
C LYS A 289 36.86 -22.19 -0.60
N ALA A 290 36.08 -22.45 -1.65
CA ALA A 290 35.80 -23.81 -2.12
C ALA A 290 36.73 -24.21 -3.28
N ASP A 291 37.09 -23.29 -4.16
CA ASP A 291 38.08 -23.51 -5.23
C ASP A 291 39.53 -23.46 -4.65
N ASP A 292 39.83 -22.54 -3.73
CA ASP A 292 41.08 -22.48 -2.95
C ASP A 292 41.32 -23.74 -2.10
N SER A 293 40.27 -24.53 -1.81
CA SER A 293 40.42 -25.79 -1.06
C SER A 293 41.20 -26.89 -1.83
N LYS A 294 41.65 -26.59 -3.06
CA LYS A 294 42.65 -27.37 -3.80
C LYS A 294 44.10 -26.93 -3.58
N ASN A 295 44.35 -25.68 -3.15
CA ASN A 295 45.69 -25.08 -2.99
C ASN A 295 45.75 -24.26 -1.67
N GLY A 296 46.30 -24.83 -0.59
CA GLY A 296 46.57 -24.10 0.68
C GLY A 296 47.90 -23.31 0.63
N VAL A 297 48.51 -22.84 1.74
CA VAL A 297 48.34 -23.06 3.21
C VAL A 297 49.07 -21.87 3.91
N GLU A 298 48.62 -21.16 4.96
CA GLU A 298 47.29 -20.94 5.61
C GLU A 298 47.26 -19.44 6.06
N GLY A 299 46.84 -18.90 7.22
CA GLY A 299 46.13 -19.41 8.42
C GLY A 299 45.98 -18.33 9.52
N GLU A 300 44.92 -18.39 10.33
CA GLU A 300 44.78 -17.57 11.56
C GLU A 300 43.70 -18.12 12.52
N SER A 301 43.99 -18.21 13.83
CA SER A 301 43.07 -18.66 14.90
C SER A 301 42.49 -20.09 14.77
N LEU A 302 43.36 -21.09 14.98
CA LEU A 302 43.07 -22.53 14.86
C LEU A 302 41.83 -23.03 15.64
N ALA A 303 41.52 -22.44 16.81
CA ALA A 303 40.38 -22.86 17.64
C ALA A 303 39.03 -22.42 17.04
N VAL A 304 38.90 -21.13 16.71
CA VAL A 304 37.72 -20.57 16.04
C VAL A 304 37.55 -21.18 14.65
N MET A 305 38.67 -21.46 13.95
CA MET A 305 38.65 -22.23 12.71
C MET A 305 38.08 -23.64 12.91
N LYS A 306 38.55 -24.43 13.90
CA LYS A 306 38.03 -25.81 14.14
C LYS A 306 36.52 -25.86 14.40
N GLU A 307 35.99 -24.92 15.19
CA GLU A 307 34.55 -24.87 15.45
C GLU A 307 33.76 -24.49 14.18
N GLN A 308 34.22 -23.45 13.47
CA GLN A 308 33.63 -23.07 12.18
C GLN A 308 33.73 -24.20 11.15
N GLU A 309 34.81 -24.98 11.15
CA GLU A 309 35.06 -26.07 10.21
C GLU A 309 34.11 -27.25 10.44
N ASN A 310 33.85 -27.60 11.71
CA ASN A 310 32.84 -28.60 12.06
C ASN A 310 31.42 -28.14 11.70
N LEU A 311 31.11 -26.85 11.89
CA LEU A 311 29.86 -26.23 11.41
C LEU A 311 29.77 -26.21 9.87
N ARG A 312 30.85 -25.90 9.16
CA ARG A 312 30.94 -25.91 7.69
C ARG A 312 30.74 -27.31 7.13
N LYS A 313 31.34 -28.34 7.75
CA LYS A 313 31.14 -29.74 7.39
C LYS A 313 29.67 -30.15 7.58
N LYS A 314 29.06 -29.90 8.76
CA LYS A 314 27.61 -30.09 8.98
C LYS A 314 26.74 -29.38 7.93
N VAL A 315 26.99 -28.11 7.65
CA VAL A 315 26.24 -27.32 6.66
C VAL A 315 26.43 -27.87 5.24
N THR A 316 27.63 -28.28 4.86
CA THR A 316 27.94 -28.81 3.52
C THR A 316 27.28 -30.17 3.31
N ASP A 317 27.26 -31.02 4.33
CA ASP A 317 26.53 -32.28 4.31
C ASP A 317 25.01 -32.07 4.21
N LEU A 318 24.45 -31.09 4.92
CA LEU A 318 23.05 -30.71 4.80
C LEU A 318 22.72 -30.14 3.41
N ILE A 319 23.64 -29.40 2.77
CA ILE A 319 23.49 -28.93 1.38
C ILE A 319 23.51 -30.13 0.40
N LYS A 320 24.49 -31.03 0.52
CA LYS A 320 24.57 -32.27 -0.30
C LYS A 320 23.30 -33.13 -0.13
N LYS A 321 22.77 -33.22 1.10
CA LYS A 321 21.51 -33.91 1.46
C LYS A 321 20.24 -33.08 1.19
N GLN A 322 20.34 -31.97 0.44
CA GLN A 322 19.26 -31.04 0.05
C GLN A 322 18.43 -30.40 1.19
N LYS A 323 18.87 -30.47 2.46
CA LYS A 323 18.17 -29.95 3.64
C LYS A 323 18.36 -28.43 3.83
N LEU A 324 18.02 -27.67 2.79
CA LEU A 324 18.10 -26.20 2.75
C LEU A 324 17.40 -25.47 3.93
N PRO A 325 16.29 -25.96 4.53
CA PRO A 325 15.71 -25.32 5.72
C PRO A 325 16.63 -25.36 6.94
N ALA A 326 17.31 -26.49 7.20
CA ALA A 326 18.26 -26.62 8.31
C ALA A 326 19.51 -25.73 8.08
N VAL A 327 19.99 -25.66 6.83
CA VAL A 327 21.04 -24.72 6.42
C VAL A 327 20.60 -23.27 6.70
N ARG A 328 19.35 -22.91 6.38
CA ARG A 328 18.77 -21.58 6.65
C ARG A 328 18.48 -21.31 8.14
N LYS A 329 18.36 -22.33 9.00
CA LYS A 329 18.38 -22.14 10.47
C LYS A 329 19.79 -21.79 10.94
N ILE A 330 20.80 -22.58 10.57
CA ILE A 330 22.21 -22.36 10.95
C ILE A 330 22.73 -21.01 10.44
N VAL A 331 22.31 -20.58 9.25
CA VAL A 331 22.66 -19.26 8.69
C VAL A 331 21.93 -18.11 9.40
N LYS A 332 20.73 -18.30 9.97
CA LYS A 332 20.02 -17.19 10.63
C LYS A 332 20.70 -16.73 11.93
N GLY A 333 21.38 -17.64 12.65
CA GLY A 333 22.16 -17.30 13.85
C GLY A 333 23.55 -16.69 13.58
N LYS A 334 23.76 -16.06 12.41
CA LYS A 334 25.00 -15.35 12.02
C LYS A 334 24.74 -14.10 11.17
N ASP A 335 23.55 -13.49 11.28
CA ASP A 335 23.21 -12.25 10.56
C ASP A 335 22.28 -11.31 11.36
N ASP A 336 22.54 -11.20 12.66
CA ASP A 336 21.73 -10.41 13.61
C ASP A 336 22.02 -8.89 13.56
N SER A 337 22.39 -8.36 12.39
CA SER A 337 22.67 -6.94 12.21
C SER A 337 21.41 -6.10 12.44
N LYS A 338 21.39 -5.39 13.57
CA LYS A 338 20.25 -4.58 14.01
C LYS A 338 19.95 -3.49 12.96
N PRO A 339 18.69 -3.37 12.48
CA PRO A 339 18.32 -2.34 11.52
C PRO A 339 18.70 -0.94 12.01
N TRP A 340 19.18 -0.09 11.10
CA TRP A 340 19.58 1.26 11.43
C TRP A 340 18.39 2.04 12.01
N ASN A 341 18.66 2.91 12.98
CA ASN A 341 17.66 3.87 13.43
C ASN A 341 17.49 4.98 12.36
N VAL A 342 16.34 5.64 12.39
CA VAL A 342 16.02 6.69 11.39
C VAL A 342 17.02 7.85 11.48
N ASP A 343 17.59 8.11 12.66
CA ASP A 343 18.69 9.05 12.89
C ASP A 343 19.92 8.78 12.01
N ALA A 344 20.37 7.52 11.95
CA ALA A 344 21.54 7.12 11.17
C ALA A 344 21.28 7.27 9.67
N ARG A 345 20.14 6.76 9.19
CA ARG A 345 19.70 6.90 7.79
C ARG A 345 19.67 8.37 7.36
N ALA A 346 18.97 9.20 8.13
CA ALA A 346 18.83 10.63 7.85
C ALA A 346 20.18 11.37 7.88
N LYS A 347 21.15 10.93 8.68
CA LYS A 347 22.52 11.49 8.68
C LYS A 347 23.34 11.03 7.48
N VAL A 348 23.32 9.74 7.13
CA VAL A 348 24.00 9.19 5.95
C VAL A 348 23.47 9.84 4.67
N GLY A 349 22.15 9.86 4.48
CA GLY A 349 21.53 10.50 3.32
C GLY A 349 21.74 12.02 3.30
N SER A 350 21.73 12.70 4.44
CA SER A 350 22.06 14.14 4.49
C SER A 350 23.52 14.43 4.12
N ARG A 351 24.49 13.57 4.47
CA ARG A 351 25.88 13.75 4.05
C ARG A 351 26.06 13.47 2.56
N LEU A 352 25.37 12.47 2.01
CA LEU A 352 25.37 12.21 0.57
C LEU A 352 24.77 13.37 -0.23
N ILE A 353 23.65 13.95 0.21
CA ILE A 353 23.08 15.15 -0.44
C ILE A 353 24.04 16.34 -0.34
N GLU A 354 24.70 16.53 0.81
CA GLU A 354 25.68 17.61 1.00
C GLU A 354 26.91 17.48 0.10
N LEU A 355 27.47 16.27 -0.02
CA LEU A 355 28.59 16.00 -0.93
C LEU A 355 28.15 16.19 -2.38
N LEU A 356 26.93 15.80 -2.76
CA LEU A 356 26.38 16.02 -4.11
C LEU A 356 26.17 17.52 -4.41
N LEU A 357 25.68 18.30 -3.44
CA LEU A 357 25.58 19.77 -3.53
C LEU A 357 26.97 20.45 -3.69
N GLN A 358 28.05 19.78 -3.29
CA GLN A 358 29.43 20.27 -3.40
C GLN A 358 30.14 19.82 -4.69
N THR A 359 29.52 18.95 -5.51
CA THR A 359 30.17 18.36 -6.69
C THR A 359 29.33 18.41 -7.97
N ALA A 360 28.00 18.49 -7.89
CA ALA A 360 27.13 18.59 -9.07
C ALA A 360 27.01 20.05 -9.54
N PHE A 361 27.79 20.41 -10.55
CA PHE A 361 27.73 21.70 -11.25
C PHE A 361 27.23 21.53 -12.68
N ILE A 362 26.67 22.61 -13.25
CA ILE A 362 26.32 22.72 -14.66
C ILE A 362 27.04 23.92 -15.28
N GLN A 363 27.40 23.79 -16.55
CA GLN A 363 27.74 24.95 -17.38
C GLN A 363 26.46 25.50 -18.01
N PRO A 364 26.22 26.82 -17.98
CA PRO A 364 25.20 27.46 -18.83
C PRO A 364 25.55 27.27 -20.32
N PRO A 365 24.55 27.29 -21.23
CA PRO A 365 24.81 27.59 -22.63
C PRO A 365 25.46 28.98 -22.74
N CYS A 366 26.41 29.16 -23.66
CA CYS A 366 26.98 30.47 -23.92
C CYS A 366 25.96 31.35 -24.65
N ASP A 367 25.46 32.39 -23.96
CA ASP A 367 24.69 33.45 -24.59
C ASP A 367 25.57 34.18 -25.62
N GLN A 368 25.11 34.24 -26.88
CA GLN A 368 25.87 34.81 -28.02
C GLN A 368 26.10 36.35 -27.94
N LEU A 369 25.79 36.96 -26.80
CA LEU A 369 25.86 38.40 -26.53
C LEU A 369 26.67 38.74 -25.26
N ALA A 370 27.23 37.75 -24.57
CA ALA A 370 28.03 37.94 -23.35
C ALA A 370 29.50 37.56 -23.59
N ASP A 371 30.39 38.55 -23.61
CA ASP A 371 31.82 38.41 -23.89
C ASP A 371 32.63 37.88 -22.68
N THR A 372 31.98 37.07 -21.83
CA THR A 372 32.52 36.53 -20.58
C THR A 372 32.19 35.04 -20.44
N PRO A 373 33.18 34.17 -20.09
CA PRO A 373 32.91 32.76 -19.83
C PRO A 373 31.87 32.59 -18.71
N SER A 374 30.79 31.87 -19.01
CA SER A 374 29.69 31.64 -18.07
C SER A 374 30.15 30.79 -16.88
N GLU A 375 30.03 31.31 -15.65
CA GLU A 375 30.52 30.59 -14.47
C GLU A 375 29.75 29.27 -14.20
N PRO A 376 30.44 28.19 -13.79
CA PRO A 376 29.80 26.94 -13.44
C PRO A 376 28.92 27.12 -12.19
N ARG A 377 27.63 26.82 -12.32
CA ARG A 377 26.62 27.02 -11.27
C ARG A 377 26.11 25.69 -10.72
N PRO A 378 25.73 25.58 -9.44
CA PRO A 378 25.36 24.31 -8.83
C PRO A 378 24.04 23.77 -9.40
N ALA A 379 24.01 22.47 -9.71
CA ALA A 379 22.84 21.76 -10.24
C ALA A 379 21.67 21.66 -9.26
N PHE A 380 21.98 21.74 -7.96
CA PHE A 380 21.05 21.65 -6.85
C PHE A 380 21.42 22.69 -5.79
N VAL A 381 20.43 23.29 -5.11
CA VAL A 381 20.64 24.30 -4.07
C VAL A 381 19.76 24.01 -2.86
N HIS A 382 20.33 24.02 -1.65
CA HIS A 382 19.56 23.92 -0.41
C HIS A 382 19.00 25.30 -0.02
N THR A 383 17.68 25.45 -0.06
CA THR A 383 16.98 26.70 0.30
C THR A 383 15.97 26.47 1.44
N SER A 384 15.46 27.56 2.04
CA SER A 384 14.52 27.52 3.17
C SER A 384 13.19 28.17 2.80
N ARG A 385 12.16 27.36 2.54
CA ARG A 385 10.81 27.84 2.20
C ARG A 385 9.98 28.10 3.45
N THR A 386 9.10 29.10 3.39
CA THR A 386 8.27 29.55 4.53
C THR A 386 6.79 29.34 4.21
N VAL A 387 6.10 28.48 4.96
CA VAL A 387 4.64 28.31 4.80
C VAL A 387 3.90 29.35 5.64
N SER A 388 3.29 30.32 4.96
CA SER A 388 2.23 31.18 5.52
C SER A 388 0.89 30.42 5.49
N TYR A 389 0.29 30.22 6.66
CA TYR A 389 -1.10 29.79 6.76
C TYR A 389 -1.97 31.04 6.96
N GLU A 390 -2.78 31.41 5.97
CA GLU A 390 -3.58 32.66 5.96
C GLU A 390 -4.44 32.90 7.20
N ASN A 391 -4.74 31.85 7.98
CA ASN A 391 -5.56 31.92 9.18
C ASN A 391 -4.90 31.37 10.47
N LYS A 392 -3.56 31.27 10.56
CA LYS A 392 -2.86 30.91 11.82
C LYS A 392 -1.55 31.66 12.05
N LYS A 393 -1.42 32.31 13.22
CA LYS A 393 -0.16 32.89 13.72
C LYS A 393 0.91 31.78 13.87
N GLY A 394 1.97 31.87 13.07
CA GLY A 394 3.12 30.96 13.13
C GLY A 394 3.51 30.39 11.77
N ALA A 395 4.22 31.18 10.96
CA ALA A 395 4.78 30.71 9.70
C ALA A 395 5.91 29.69 9.97
N LYS A 396 5.84 28.51 9.33
CA LYS A 396 6.85 27.46 9.53
C LYS A 396 7.84 27.44 8.37
N LYS A 397 9.12 27.62 8.68
CA LYS A 397 10.24 27.42 7.75
C LYS A 397 10.58 25.94 7.63
N TYR A 398 10.96 25.50 6.43
CA TYR A 398 11.42 24.14 6.16
C TYR A 398 12.41 24.13 4.99
N GLY A 399 13.42 23.26 5.07
CA GLY A 399 14.44 23.15 4.02
C GLY A 399 14.01 22.29 2.83
N VAL A 400 14.31 22.76 1.63
CA VAL A 400 14.18 22.02 0.36
C VAL A 400 15.51 21.99 -0.38
N ILE A 401 15.75 20.94 -1.16
CA ILE A 401 16.69 20.95 -2.26
C ILE A 401 15.90 21.38 -3.50
N GLN A 402 16.24 22.54 -4.04
CA GLN A 402 15.72 23.05 -5.29
C GLN A 402 16.67 22.64 -6.42
N CYS A 403 16.12 22.08 -7.47
CA CYS A 403 16.84 21.76 -8.70
C CYS A 403 17.01 23.01 -9.56
N ASP A 404 18.10 23.10 -10.29
CA ASP A 404 18.31 24.18 -11.26
C ASP A 404 17.31 24.10 -12.44
N PRO A 405 16.79 25.22 -12.99
CA PRO A 405 15.88 25.20 -14.13
C PRO A 405 16.40 24.53 -15.40
N LEU A 406 17.71 24.51 -15.69
CA LEU A 406 18.25 23.77 -16.84
C LEU A 406 18.32 22.27 -16.57
N VAL A 407 18.63 21.87 -15.33
CA VAL A 407 18.58 20.46 -14.92
C VAL A 407 17.13 19.98 -14.91
N LEU A 408 16.19 20.80 -14.44
CA LEU A 408 14.77 20.52 -14.48
C LEU A 408 14.24 20.45 -15.93
N LYS A 409 14.55 21.45 -16.76
CA LYS A 409 14.20 21.44 -18.19
C LYS A 409 14.87 20.28 -18.94
N GLY A 410 16.05 19.83 -18.53
CA GLY A 410 16.66 18.60 -19.03
C GLY A 410 15.90 17.34 -18.59
N LEU A 411 15.54 17.26 -17.30
CA LEU A 411 14.72 16.18 -16.73
C LEU A 411 13.29 16.15 -17.30
N GLU A 412 12.80 17.26 -17.85
CA GLU A 412 11.55 17.34 -18.60
C GLU A 412 11.77 17.01 -20.09
N LYS A 413 12.77 17.61 -20.73
CA LYS A 413 13.00 17.46 -22.17
C LYS A 413 13.37 16.04 -22.56
N THR A 414 14.15 15.30 -21.77
CA THR A 414 14.44 13.88 -22.07
C THR A 414 13.27 12.95 -21.69
N VAL A 415 12.17 13.46 -21.11
CA VAL A 415 10.85 12.80 -21.10
C VAL A 415 10.06 13.18 -22.37
N SER A 416 10.11 14.44 -22.82
CA SER A 416 9.41 14.90 -24.03
C SER A 416 10.01 14.39 -25.35
N GLU A 417 11.33 14.32 -25.49
CA GLU A 417 12.05 13.87 -26.70
C GLU A 417 11.72 12.40 -27.06
N ALA A 418 11.34 11.59 -26.06
CA ALA A 418 10.83 10.23 -26.26
C ALA A 418 9.56 10.16 -27.14
N HIS A 419 8.89 11.29 -27.38
CA HIS A 419 7.66 11.40 -28.16
C HIS A 419 7.88 12.06 -29.53
N GLY A 420 9.13 12.36 -29.92
CA GLY A 420 9.47 13.01 -31.20
C GLY A 420 9.81 12.04 -32.34
N ASP A 421 10.55 10.97 -32.06
CA ASP A 421 11.17 10.10 -33.08
C ASP A 421 10.22 9.02 -33.65
N SER A 422 9.05 9.46 -34.13
CA SER A 422 7.99 8.59 -34.70
C SER A 422 8.29 8.09 -36.14
N LEU A 423 9.33 8.63 -36.80
CA LEU A 423 9.55 8.47 -38.25
C LEU A 423 10.36 7.23 -38.68
N TYR A 424 10.92 6.44 -37.75
CA TYR A 424 11.78 5.28 -38.09
C TYR A 424 11.39 4.00 -37.33
N ALA A 425 10.16 3.52 -37.58
CA ALA A 425 9.66 2.27 -37.04
C ALA A 425 10.33 1.02 -37.67
N ASN A 426 11.54 0.64 -37.21
CA ASN A 426 12.08 -0.73 -37.34
C ASN A 426 13.31 -1.07 -36.48
N VAL A 427 13.85 -0.15 -35.66
CA VAL A 427 14.98 -0.41 -34.73
C VAL A 427 14.58 -0.01 -33.31
N GLY A 428 15.09 -0.70 -32.28
CA GLY A 428 14.61 -0.66 -30.89
C GLY A 428 14.96 0.59 -30.08
N ALA A 429 14.91 1.77 -30.68
CA ALA A 429 15.11 3.04 -29.98
C ALA A 429 13.92 3.37 -29.06
N THR A 430 14.09 3.14 -27.76
CA THR A 430 13.45 3.98 -26.71
C THR A 430 14.48 5.02 -26.24
N THR A 431 14.17 5.87 -25.26
CA THR A 431 15.13 6.84 -24.70
C THR A 431 15.16 6.87 -23.17
N TRP A 432 16.27 7.40 -22.64
CA TRP A 432 16.87 6.98 -21.36
C TRP A 432 16.10 7.33 -20.07
N MET A 433 15.11 8.24 -20.10
CA MET A 433 14.60 8.87 -18.88
C MET A 433 13.36 8.24 -18.25
N GLU A 434 12.67 7.27 -18.87
CA GLU A 434 11.54 6.53 -18.26
C GLU A 434 11.91 5.88 -16.88
N ARG A 435 13.22 5.78 -16.58
CA ARG A 435 13.78 4.71 -15.74
C ARG A 435 14.34 5.17 -14.41
N VAL A 436 14.59 6.46 -14.18
CA VAL A 436 15.03 6.98 -12.85
C VAL A 436 13.88 6.95 -11.82
N PHE A 437 12.67 6.65 -12.26
CA PHE A 437 11.44 6.91 -11.53
C PHE A 437 11.17 5.95 -10.34
N ILE A 438 11.54 6.42 -9.13
CA ILE A 438 10.72 6.44 -7.88
C ILE A 438 10.50 5.16 -7.04
N SER A 439 10.95 5.18 -5.78
CA SER A 439 10.61 4.18 -4.74
C SER A 439 9.34 4.50 -3.92
N ASN A 440 8.55 5.51 -4.31
CA ASN A 440 7.89 6.41 -3.34
C ASN A 440 6.40 6.75 -3.55
N PHE A 441 5.71 6.21 -4.57
CA PHE A 441 4.28 6.49 -4.80
C PHE A 441 3.37 5.74 -3.81
N ASN A 442 3.35 6.18 -2.56
CA ASN A 442 2.44 5.72 -1.50
C ASN A 442 2.00 6.80 -0.49
N CYS A 443 2.44 8.06 -0.65
CA CYS A 443 2.28 9.11 0.39
C CYS A 443 1.44 10.34 -0.03
N ALA A 444 1.31 10.60 -1.34
CA ALA A 444 0.83 11.90 -1.85
C ALA A 444 -0.63 11.88 -2.36
N ARG A 445 -1.62 11.71 -1.46
CA ARG A 445 -3.04 11.97 -1.80
C ARG A 445 -3.78 12.87 -0.80
N SER A 446 -3.11 13.93 -0.31
CA SER A 446 -3.78 15.10 0.28
C SER A 446 -2.90 16.35 0.35
N LYS A 447 -3.53 17.51 0.10
CA LYS A 447 -3.14 18.91 0.42
C LYS A 447 -2.29 19.69 -0.58
N GLU A 448 -2.73 20.93 -0.78
CA GLU A 448 -2.19 21.95 -1.68
C GLU A 448 -0.99 22.72 -1.07
N ALA A 449 -0.13 23.29 -1.94
CA ALA A 449 0.64 24.52 -1.67
C ALA A 449 1.12 25.20 -2.98
N THR A 450 0.71 26.46 -3.16
CA THR A 450 1.32 27.65 -3.82
C THR A 450 2.54 27.58 -4.77
N ASP A 451 2.54 28.51 -5.75
CA ASP A 451 3.62 28.88 -6.70
C ASP A 451 4.88 29.51 -6.01
N ASP A 452 5.99 29.83 -6.69
CA ASP A 452 6.12 30.97 -7.63
C ASP A 452 7.34 30.93 -8.59
N TYR A 453 7.23 31.71 -9.68
CA TYR A 453 8.23 32.19 -10.69
C TYR A 453 9.17 31.24 -11.49
N ILE A 454 9.18 31.46 -12.81
CA ILE A 454 10.19 31.10 -13.84
C ILE A 454 10.24 32.27 -14.86
N GLY A 455 11.38 32.51 -15.50
CA GLY A 455 11.56 33.44 -16.63
C GLY A 455 11.85 32.73 -17.97
N GLU A 456 11.75 33.44 -19.08
CA GLU A 456 11.80 32.91 -20.45
C GLU A 456 13.23 32.68 -20.98
N MET A 457 13.40 31.73 -21.91
CA MET A 457 14.17 31.95 -23.16
C MET A 457 13.99 30.80 -24.18
N ALA A 458 14.37 31.08 -25.43
CA ALA A 458 13.77 30.54 -26.65
C ALA A 458 14.34 29.20 -27.19
N GLN A 459 13.82 28.78 -28.34
CA GLN A 459 14.30 27.66 -29.18
C GLN A 459 15.25 28.15 -30.28
N THR A 460 16.19 27.30 -30.67
CA THR A 460 16.82 27.27 -32.01
C THR A 460 17.06 25.81 -32.40
N ASP A 461 16.91 25.51 -33.69
CA ASP A 461 17.05 24.15 -34.24
C ASP A 461 18.50 23.83 -34.66
N LEU A 462 18.84 22.54 -34.66
CA LEU A 462 19.88 22.01 -35.56
C LEU A 462 19.68 20.50 -35.78
N LEU A 463 20.09 20.02 -36.96
CA LEU A 463 19.65 18.75 -37.54
C LEU A 463 20.76 17.68 -37.63
N SER A 464 20.28 16.42 -37.59
CA SER A 464 20.81 15.23 -38.30
C SER A 464 21.95 14.40 -37.67
N GLN A 465 21.94 13.12 -38.08
CA GLN A 465 22.96 12.06 -37.93
C GLN A 465 23.21 11.48 -36.53
N THR A 466 22.63 10.30 -36.26
CA THR A 466 23.43 9.08 -36.00
C THR A 466 22.59 7.81 -36.07
N GLU A 467 23.08 6.81 -36.80
CA GLU A 467 22.72 5.40 -36.55
C GLU A 467 23.56 4.87 -35.36
N ILE A 468 23.34 3.61 -34.93
CA ILE A 468 24.18 2.87 -33.96
C ILE A 468 24.04 3.27 -32.46
N PHE A 469 22.82 3.31 -31.89
CA PHE A 469 22.62 3.40 -30.42
C PHE A 469 21.37 2.64 -29.91
N GLU A 470 21.55 1.42 -29.37
CA GLU A 470 20.44 0.58 -28.84
C GLU A 470 20.58 0.08 -27.36
N PRO A 471 21.77 -0.19 -26.78
CA PRO A 471 21.87 -0.93 -25.50
C PRO A 471 22.04 -0.06 -24.23
N TYR A 472 21.09 0.83 -23.90
CA TYR A 472 21.24 1.79 -22.77
C TYR A 472 20.07 1.81 -21.75
N PHE A 473 19.49 0.65 -21.44
CA PHE A 473 18.14 0.56 -20.88
C PHE A 473 17.96 -0.24 -19.57
N LEU A 474 19.02 -0.83 -19.03
CA LEU A 474 18.94 -1.95 -18.09
C LEU A 474 18.81 -1.49 -16.63
N ALA A 475 19.92 -1.15 -15.97
CA ALA A 475 20.03 -0.58 -14.60
C ALA A 475 18.76 -0.67 -13.71
N THR A 476 17.91 0.36 -13.71
CA THR A 476 16.73 0.48 -12.84
C THR A 476 15.51 -0.31 -13.32
N SER A 477 15.40 -0.59 -14.63
CA SER A 477 14.37 -1.52 -15.12
C SER A 477 14.63 -2.94 -14.63
N ASP A 478 15.88 -3.31 -14.34
CA ASP A 478 16.21 -4.58 -13.65
C ASP A 478 15.92 -4.54 -12.15
N ILE A 479 16.02 -3.38 -11.50
CA ILE A 479 15.52 -3.21 -10.11
C ILE A 479 14.02 -3.48 -10.04
N TYR A 480 13.21 -2.96 -10.97
CA TYR A 480 11.77 -3.26 -10.97
C TYR A 480 11.45 -4.67 -11.47
N LEU A 481 12.20 -5.22 -12.43
CA LEU A 481 12.11 -6.66 -12.75
C LEU A 481 12.47 -7.57 -11.57
N SER A 482 13.30 -7.14 -10.60
CA SER A 482 13.55 -7.94 -9.40
C SER A 482 12.28 -8.23 -8.58
N LEU A 483 11.29 -7.31 -8.68
CA LEU A 483 9.99 -7.40 -8.03
C LEU A 483 8.96 -8.23 -8.83
N THR A 484 9.28 -8.62 -10.07
CA THR A 484 8.45 -9.49 -10.93
C THR A 484 9.16 -10.82 -11.17
N CYS A 485 8.59 -11.93 -10.71
CA CYS A 485 9.33 -13.19 -10.70
C CYS A 485 9.14 -14.01 -11.98
N VAL A 486 10.21 -14.29 -12.73
CA VAL A 486 10.18 -15.13 -13.96
C VAL A 486 10.19 -16.65 -13.68
N LYS A 487 9.75 -17.09 -12.49
CA LYS A 487 9.87 -18.49 -12.05
C LYS A 487 8.66 -18.98 -11.23
N HIS A 488 8.13 -20.14 -11.62
CA HIS A 488 7.18 -20.96 -10.84
C HIS A 488 7.75 -21.42 -9.48
N ASN A 489 6.94 -21.40 -8.42
CA ASN A 489 7.35 -21.57 -7.02
C ASN A 489 8.29 -20.46 -6.57
N LEU A 490 7.69 -19.32 -6.20
CA LEU A 490 8.24 -18.38 -5.22
C LEU A 490 8.68 -19.12 -3.95
N ASP A 491 9.57 -18.51 -3.16
CA ASP A 491 9.91 -19.07 -1.85
C ASP A 491 8.67 -18.91 -0.93
N ALA A 492 8.03 -20.03 -0.57
CA ALA A 492 6.78 -20.04 0.18
C ALA A 492 6.89 -19.26 1.50
N LEU A 493 5.83 -18.53 1.88
CA LEU A 493 5.85 -17.68 3.08
C LEU A 493 5.95 -18.55 4.34
N CYS A 494 7.05 -18.38 5.08
CA CYS A 494 7.44 -19.23 6.21
C CYS A 494 7.57 -18.48 7.54
N SER A 495 7.76 -17.16 7.51
CA SER A 495 7.73 -16.28 8.68
C SER A 495 7.46 -14.84 8.24
N PHE A 496 7.17 -13.95 9.20
CA PHE A 496 6.94 -12.51 9.00
C PHE A 496 7.95 -11.83 8.03
N ASP A 497 9.18 -12.33 8.02
CA ASP A 497 10.36 -11.81 7.31
C ASP A 497 10.90 -12.76 6.21
N LYS A 498 10.14 -13.79 5.79
CA LYS A 498 10.62 -14.80 4.82
C LYS A 498 9.54 -15.34 3.90
N GLY A 499 9.74 -15.10 2.61
CA GLY A 499 9.06 -15.72 1.46
C GLY A 499 9.12 -14.79 0.26
N ALA A 500 8.24 -14.98 -0.73
CA ALA A 500 8.17 -14.19 -1.96
C ALA A 500 9.49 -14.25 -2.78
N HIS A 501 10.32 -13.22 -2.67
CA HIS A 501 11.59 -13.09 -3.39
C HIS A 501 12.65 -14.10 -2.89
N LEU A 502 13.68 -14.35 -3.72
CA LEU A 502 14.74 -15.33 -3.43
C LEU A 502 15.85 -14.76 -2.54
N PHE A 503 16.12 -13.46 -2.65
CA PHE A 503 17.16 -12.72 -1.92
C PHE A 503 16.60 -11.48 -1.21
N LEU A 504 15.65 -10.76 -1.82
CA LEU A 504 15.12 -9.53 -1.24
C LEU A 504 14.29 -9.81 0.03
N PRO A 505 14.56 -9.13 1.16
CA PRO A 505 13.90 -9.38 2.44
C PRO A 505 12.43 -8.95 2.39
N SER A 506 11.54 -9.93 2.19
CA SER A 506 10.12 -9.70 1.96
C SER A 506 9.32 -9.78 3.26
N TYR A 507 8.60 -8.70 3.60
CA TYR A 507 7.70 -8.68 4.76
C TYR A 507 6.30 -9.11 4.38
N VAL A 508 5.71 -9.99 5.20
CA VAL A 508 4.31 -10.45 5.05
C VAL A 508 3.34 -9.27 5.11
N MET A 509 3.57 -8.32 6.02
CA MET A 509 2.67 -7.18 6.26
C MET A 509 3.34 -5.84 5.94
N ARG A 510 2.63 -4.97 5.22
CA ARG A 510 2.97 -3.57 4.95
C ARG A 510 2.82 -2.74 6.24
N ILE A 511 3.93 -2.45 6.91
CA ILE A 511 3.94 -1.76 8.22
C ILE A 511 4.65 -0.40 8.10
N HIS A 512 3.86 0.67 8.14
CA HIS A 512 4.34 2.05 8.06
C HIS A 512 4.87 2.56 9.41
N GLY A 513 5.96 1.94 9.89
CA GLY A 513 6.67 2.33 11.11
C GLY A 513 6.08 1.86 12.44
N ALA A 514 4.77 1.56 12.49
CA ALA A 514 4.06 1.20 13.72
C ALA A 514 4.67 -0.04 14.43
N LYS A 515 5.20 0.16 15.64
CA LYS A 515 5.95 -0.89 16.36
C LYS A 515 5.06 -2.08 16.73
N GLN A 516 3.85 -1.82 17.21
CA GLN A 516 2.98 -2.86 17.77
C GLN A 516 2.45 -3.84 16.71
N GLN A 517 2.18 -3.39 15.48
CA GLN A 517 1.82 -4.26 14.35
C GLN A 517 2.93 -5.29 14.07
N ARG A 518 4.19 -4.80 14.03
CA ARG A 518 5.37 -5.64 13.78
C ARG A 518 5.57 -6.68 14.87
N GLU A 519 5.30 -6.33 16.13
CA GLU A 519 5.41 -7.29 17.23
C GLU A 519 4.26 -8.29 17.25
N ALA A 520 3.02 -7.89 16.95
CA ALA A 520 1.87 -8.79 16.92
C ALA A 520 2.06 -9.93 15.89
N VAL A 521 2.40 -9.61 14.65
CA VAL A 521 2.63 -10.63 13.59
C VAL A 521 3.90 -11.45 13.86
N LYS A 522 4.90 -10.90 14.57
CA LYS A 522 6.10 -11.66 14.97
C LYS A 522 5.88 -12.62 16.15
N ARG A 523 4.97 -12.30 17.09
CA ARG A 523 4.63 -13.14 18.24
C ARG A 523 3.58 -14.21 17.90
N ALA A 524 2.78 -14.01 16.85
CA ALA A 524 1.76 -14.97 16.43
C ALA A 524 2.37 -16.35 16.08
N PRO A 525 1.85 -17.45 16.65
CA PRO A 525 2.29 -18.80 16.31
C PRO A 525 2.19 -19.10 14.81
N ARG A 526 3.18 -19.78 14.23
CA ARG A 526 3.17 -20.11 12.79
C ARG A 526 1.91 -20.87 12.37
N LYS A 527 1.42 -21.79 13.21
CA LYS A 527 0.19 -22.55 12.98
C LYS A 527 -1.05 -21.66 12.80
N GLN A 528 -1.11 -20.54 13.52
CA GLN A 528 -2.20 -19.55 13.44
C GLN A 528 -2.14 -18.74 12.13
N LEU A 529 -0.95 -18.41 11.63
CA LEU A 529 -0.78 -17.68 10.36
C LEU A 529 -0.79 -18.58 9.12
N GLN A 530 -0.86 -19.90 9.28
CA GLN A 530 -0.72 -20.85 8.17
C GLN A 530 -1.81 -20.73 7.08
N PRO A 531 -3.09 -20.39 7.36
CA PRO A 531 -4.08 -20.13 6.31
C PRO A 531 -3.73 -18.90 5.47
N VAL A 532 -3.28 -17.81 6.11
CA VAL A 532 -2.84 -16.57 5.44
C VAL A 532 -1.65 -16.85 4.52
N PHE A 533 -0.68 -17.66 4.97
CA PHE A 533 0.43 -18.08 4.13
C PHE A 533 -0.02 -18.97 2.97
N GLU A 534 -1.00 -19.86 3.15
CA GLU A 534 -1.54 -20.69 2.05
C GLU A 534 -2.29 -19.85 1.00
N ALA A 535 -2.98 -18.79 1.41
CA ALA A 535 -3.66 -17.86 0.52
C ALA A 535 -2.68 -16.95 -0.26
N LEU A 536 -1.62 -16.45 0.39
CA LEU A 536 -0.58 -15.67 -0.29
C LEU A 536 0.31 -16.54 -1.20
N ASP A 537 0.62 -17.79 -0.80
CA ASP A 537 1.16 -18.84 -1.67
C ASP A 537 0.22 -19.16 -2.85
N THR A 538 -1.07 -18.79 -2.79
CA THR A 538 -2.04 -19.03 -3.84
C THR A 538 -2.04 -17.90 -4.84
N LEU A 539 -2.35 -16.67 -4.40
CA LEU A 539 -2.31 -15.47 -5.21
C LEU A 539 -0.94 -15.27 -5.90
N GLY A 540 0.16 -15.62 -5.22
CA GLY A 540 1.52 -15.50 -5.75
C GLY A 540 1.99 -16.62 -6.68
N ASN A 541 1.23 -17.70 -6.88
CA ASN A 541 1.56 -18.74 -7.86
C ASN A 541 0.67 -18.70 -9.12
N THR A 542 -0.25 -17.74 -9.24
CA THR A 542 -0.97 -17.47 -10.50
C THR A 542 -0.02 -16.87 -11.52
N LYS A 543 0.10 -17.52 -12.69
CA LYS A 543 1.06 -17.17 -13.77
C LYS A 543 0.40 -16.22 -14.77
N TRP A 544 1.02 -15.07 -15.00
CA TRP A 544 0.56 -14.01 -15.90
C TRP A 544 1.45 -13.89 -17.14
N ARG A 545 0.90 -13.38 -18.24
CA ARG A 545 1.67 -12.92 -19.41
C ARG A 545 1.12 -11.57 -19.89
N VAL A 546 1.86 -10.95 -20.81
CA VAL A 546 1.43 -9.74 -21.52
C VAL A 546 0.54 -10.13 -22.71
N ASN A 547 -0.66 -9.57 -22.80
CA ASN A 547 -1.48 -9.61 -24.01
C ASN A 547 -0.82 -8.71 -25.08
N LYS A 548 -0.24 -9.32 -26.11
CA LYS A 548 0.55 -8.60 -27.13
C LYS A 548 -0.33 -7.72 -28.04
N SER A 549 -1.56 -8.16 -28.31
CA SER A 549 -2.51 -7.46 -29.19
C SER A 549 -2.94 -6.13 -28.56
N VAL A 550 -3.35 -6.14 -27.29
CA VAL A 550 -3.72 -4.92 -26.55
C VAL A 550 -2.50 -4.03 -26.32
N LEU A 551 -1.34 -4.58 -25.96
CA LEU A 551 -0.11 -3.78 -25.85
C LEU A 551 0.22 -3.07 -27.18
N SER A 552 0.09 -3.74 -28.33
CA SER A 552 0.35 -3.11 -29.63
C SER A 552 -0.64 -2.00 -29.97
N VAL A 553 -1.91 -2.10 -29.56
CA VAL A 553 -2.90 -1.02 -29.70
C VAL A 553 -2.55 0.16 -28.79
N VAL A 554 -2.17 -0.12 -27.54
CA VAL A 554 -1.75 0.90 -26.57
C VAL A 554 -0.50 1.64 -27.03
N ASP A 555 0.55 0.92 -27.46
CA ASP A 555 1.77 1.55 -28.01
C ASP A 555 1.42 2.41 -29.24
N ARG A 556 0.53 1.94 -30.15
CA ARG A 556 0.03 2.77 -31.27
C ARG A 556 -0.71 4.03 -30.81
N ILE A 557 -1.54 3.99 -29.76
CA ILE A 557 -2.21 5.20 -29.22
C ILE A 557 -1.17 6.15 -28.61
N TRP A 558 -0.24 5.59 -27.84
CA TRP A 558 0.75 6.37 -27.09
C TRP A 558 1.72 7.12 -28.01
N SER A 559 2.28 6.45 -29.02
CA SER A 559 3.13 7.07 -30.04
C SER A 559 2.41 8.10 -30.94
N ASN A 560 1.07 8.15 -30.90
CA ASN A 560 0.26 9.18 -31.55
C ASN A 560 -0.18 10.31 -30.59
N GLY A 561 0.42 10.41 -29.40
CA GLY A 561 0.19 11.51 -28.44
C GLY A 561 -0.83 11.23 -27.34
N GLY A 562 -1.35 10.01 -27.22
CA GLY A 562 -2.27 9.62 -26.14
C GLY A 562 -3.73 10.02 -26.42
N CYS A 563 -4.35 10.75 -25.48
CA CYS A 563 -5.72 11.30 -25.57
C CYS A 563 -6.90 10.32 -25.78
N LEU A 564 -6.67 9.01 -25.88
CA LEU A 564 -7.70 8.01 -26.18
C LEU A 564 -7.79 6.95 -25.07
N ALA A 565 -8.99 6.46 -24.77
CA ALA A 565 -9.25 5.45 -23.72
C ALA A 565 -8.65 5.84 -22.35
N ASP A 566 -8.94 7.06 -21.88
CA ASP A 566 -8.42 7.67 -20.65
C ASP A 566 -6.87 7.71 -20.52
N LEU A 567 -6.12 7.43 -21.59
CA LEU A 567 -4.70 7.77 -21.66
C LEU A 567 -4.54 9.29 -21.72
N VAL A 568 -3.61 9.80 -20.91
CA VAL A 568 -3.31 11.22 -20.81
C VAL A 568 -2.82 11.78 -22.14
N ASP A 569 -3.13 13.05 -22.40
CA ASP A 569 -2.55 13.86 -23.46
C ASP A 569 -1.03 13.98 -23.28
N HIS A 570 -0.26 13.77 -24.34
CA HIS A 570 1.17 14.06 -24.30
C HIS A 570 1.43 15.58 -24.12
N SER A 571 0.52 16.44 -24.57
CA SER A 571 0.66 17.89 -24.53
C SER A 571 0.29 18.51 -23.18
N ASP A 572 1.02 19.57 -22.84
CA ASP A 572 0.68 20.49 -21.75
C ASP A 572 -0.46 21.43 -22.18
N VAL A 573 -1.37 21.78 -21.27
CA VAL A 573 -2.36 22.83 -21.54
C VAL A 573 -1.65 24.19 -21.59
N PRO A 574 -1.88 25.02 -22.63
CA PRO A 574 -1.29 26.35 -22.71
C PRO A 574 -1.58 27.22 -21.48
N LEU A 575 -0.53 27.86 -20.95
CA LEU A 575 -0.67 28.78 -19.82
C LEU A 575 -1.54 29.99 -20.25
N PRO A 576 -2.51 30.43 -19.42
CA PRO A 576 -3.32 31.59 -19.76
C PRO A 576 -2.48 32.86 -19.75
N GLU A 577 -2.52 33.60 -20.86
CA GLU A 577 -1.91 34.92 -21.01
C GLU A 577 -2.35 35.87 -19.88
N LYS A 578 -1.44 36.74 -19.46
CA LYS A 578 -1.70 37.75 -18.44
C LYS A 578 -2.52 38.88 -19.07
N PRO A 579 -3.72 39.21 -18.56
CA PRO A 579 -4.51 40.30 -19.11
C PRO A 579 -3.84 41.65 -18.86
N GLU A 580 -3.85 42.52 -19.87
CA GLU A 580 -3.39 43.90 -19.79
C GLU A 580 -4.43 44.78 -19.08
N THR A 581 -4.52 44.61 -17.76
CA THR A 581 -5.45 45.36 -16.91
C THR A 581 -4.93 45.52 -15.50
N GLU A 582 -5.29 46.63 -14.85
CA GLU A 582 -5.04 46.87 -13.42
C GLU A 582 -6.17 46.34 -12.53
N ASP A 583 -7.29 45.86 -13.10
CA ASP A 583 -8.42 45.32 -12.34
C ASP A 583 -7.99 44.11 -11.49
N GLU A 584 -7.95 44.29 -10.16
CA GLU A 584 -7.61 43.25 -9.20
C GLU A 584 -8.50 42.01 -9.31
N ALA A 585 -9.77 42.14 -9.68
CA ALA A 585 -10.69 41.01 -9.82
C ALA A 585 -10.36 40.17 -11.07
N LEU A 586 -10.03 40.81 -12.19
CA LEU A 586 -9.55 40.12 -13.40
C LEU A 586 -8.15 39.53 -13.21
N LEU A 587 -7.22 40.27 -12.61
CA LEU A 587 -5.87 39.77 -12.26
C LEU A 587 -5.94 38.60 -11.27
N LYS A 588 -6.88 38.63 -10.32
CA LYS A 588 -7.17 37.50 -9.42
C LYS A 588 -7.74 36.32 -10.20
N LYS A 589 -8.78 36.51 -11.03
CA LYS A 589 -9.36 35.45 -11.87
C LYS A 589 -8.31 34.79 -12.78
N TRP A 590 -7.40 35.58 -13.37
CA TRP A 590 -6.24 35.09 -14.10
C TRP A 590 -5.30 34.26 -13.22
N LYS A 591 -4.88 34.76 -12.03
CA LYS A 591 -4.04 33.98 -11.08
C LYS A 591 -4.68 32.65 -10.68
N TRP A 592 -6.00 32.59 -10.50
CA TRP A 592 -6.72 31.33 -10.25
C TRP A 592 -6.72 30.40 -11.48
N LYS A 593 -6.94 30.91 -12.70
CA LYS A 593 -6.85 30.12 -13.94
C LYS A 593 -5.43 29.59 -14.17
N LEU A 594 -4.40 30.42 -13.98
CA LEU A 594 -2.99 30.05 -14.11
C LEU A 594 -2.62 28.93 -13.11
N ARG A 595 -3.08 29.03 -11.86
CA ARG A 595 -2.90 27.98 -10.84
C ARG A 595 -3.59 26.68 -11.21
N ALA A 596 -4.79 26.74 -11.77
CA ALA A 596 -5.52 25.56 -12.24
C ALA A 596 -4.77 24.86 -13.39
N VAL A 597 -4.37 25.59 -14.42
CA VAL A 597 -3.63 25.05 -15.58
C VAL A 597 -2.27 24.49 -15.14
N LYS A 598 -1.47 25.24 -14.35
CA LYS A 598 -0.21 24.75 -13.79
C LYS A 598 -0.38 23.49 -12.92
N LYS A 599 -1.53 23.33 -12.26
CA LYS A 599 -1.85 22.11 -11.49
C LYS A 599 -2.19 20.95 -12.43
N GLU A 600 -3.01 21.18 -13.44
CA GLU A 600 -3.38 20.17 -14.44
C GLU A 600 -2.14 19.64 -15.16
N ASN A 601 -1.24 20.50 -15.65
CA ASN A 601 -0.03 20.08 -16.36
C ASN A 601 0.90 19.21 -15.49
N ARG A 602 1.02 19.49 -14.18
CA ARG A 602 1.75 18.64 -13.24
C ARG A 602 1.07 17.29 -13.03
N GLU A 603 -0.26 17.25 -12.98
CA GLU A 603 -1.03 16.01 -12.89
C GLU A 603 -0.90 15.19 -14.18
N ARG A 604 -0.96 15.84 -15.37
CA ARG A 604 -0.67 15.21 -16.67
C ARG A 604 0.76 14.67 -16.76
N HIS A 605 1.77 15.42 -16.28
CA HIS A 605 3.16 14.96 -16.23
C HIS A 605 3.32 13.72 -15.35
N ALA A 606 2.74 13.73 -14.14
CA ALA A 606 2.75 12.56 -13.26
C ALA A 606 2.06 11.33 -13.90
N GLN A 607 0.97 11.53 -14.65
CA GLN A 607 0.29 10.47 -15.40
C GLN A 607 1.12 9.93 -16.57
N ARG A 608 1.77 10.79 -17.37
CA ARG A 608 2.66 10.38 -18.48
C ARG A 608 3.74 9.43 -17.96
N CYS A 609 4.39 9.79 -16.86
CA CYS A 609 5.46 8.99 -16.26
C CYS A 609 4.97 7.67 -15.61
N ASP A 610 3.77 7.64 -15.04
CA ASP A 610 3.14 6.40 -14.52
C ASP A 610 2.73 5.44 -15.65
N ILE A 611 2.31 5.97 -16.81
CA ILE A 611 2.01 5.18 -18.00
C ILE A 611 3.29 4.57 -18.58
N GLU A 612 4.33 5.36 -18.83
CA GLU A 612 5.58 4.84 -19.40
C GLU A 612 6.28 3.82 -18.49
N LEU A 613 6.20 3.94 -17.16
CA LEU A 613 6.67 2.91 -16.24
C LEU A 613 5.95 1.56 -16.43
N LYS A 614 4.63 1.58 -16.70
CA LYS A 614 3.86 0.36 -16.98
C LYS A 614 4.22 -0.20 -18.34
N LEU A 615 4.33 0.65 -19.36
CA LEU A 615 4.66 0.24 -20.72
C LEU A 615 6.10 -0.27 -20.84
N ALA A 616 7.10 0.39 -20.24
CA ALA A 616 8.48 -0.09 -20.21
C ALA A 616 8.60 -1.48 -19.54
N VAL A 617 7.85 -1.76 -18.48
CA VAL A 617 7.77 -3.12 -17.90
C VAL A 617 7.04 -4.08 -18.84
N ALA A 618 5.90 -3.70 -19.44
CA ALA A 618 5.17 -4.56 -20.38
C ALA A 618 6.01 -4.91 -21.61
N ARG A 619 6.61 -3.91 -22.27
CA ARG A 619 7.54 -4.02 -23.41
C ARG A 619 8.72 -4.95 -23.09
N LYS A 620 9.27 -4.90 -21.88
CA LYS A 620 10.40 -5.76 -21.43
C LYS A 620 9.97 -7.18 -21.03
N MET A 621 8.72 -7.37 -20.60
CA MET A 621 8.15 -8.68 -20.20
C MET A 621 7.38 -9.39 -21.32
N LYS A 622 7.15 -8.74 -22.47
CA LYS A 622 6.27 -9.21 -23.56
C LYS A 622 6.67 -10.58 -24.15
N ASP A 623 7.96 -10.92 -24.12
CA ASP A 623 8.49 -12.15 -24.71
C ASP A 623 8.82 -13.24 -23.67
N GLU A 624 8.47 -13.02 -22.40
CA GLU A 624 8.48 -14.07 -21.38
C GLU A 624 7.26 -14.99 -21.54
N GLU A 625 7.48 -16.31 -21.42
CA GLU A 625 6.42 -17.33 -21.38
C GLU A 625 5.45 -17.16 -20.18
N GLY A 626 5.81 -16.32 -19.22
CA GLY A 626 4.97 -15.82 -18.15
C GLY A 626 5.69 -15.67 -16.82
N PHE A 627 5.14 -14.82 -15.97
CA PHE A 627 5.73 -14.31 -14.75
C PHE A 627 4.72 -14.35 -13.59
N TYR A 628 5.20 -14.09 -12.38
CA TYR A 628 4.44 -14.24 -11.14
C TYR A 628 4.58 -12.98 -10.29
N TYR A 629 3.49 -12.56 -9.65
CA TYR A 629 3.46 -11.44 -8.72
C TYR A 629 3.42 -11.94 -7.27
N PRO A 630 4.52 -11.82 -6.50
CA PRO A 630 4.47 -12.11 -5.08
C PRO A 630 3.50 -11.17 -4.36
N HIS A 631 2.77 -11.69 -3.37
CA HIS A 631 1.78 -10.91 -2.63
C HIS A 631 2.19 -10.71 -1.16
N ASN A 632 1.89 -9.52 -0.63
CA ASN A 632 1.87 -9.22 0.81
C ASN A 632 0.53 -8.59 1.19
N ILE A 633 0.33 -8.35 2.49
CA ILE A 633 -0.93 -7.84 3.04
C ILE A 633 -0.76 -6.44 3.65
N ASP A 634 -1.82 -5.66 3.72
CA ASP A 634 -1.88 -4.53 4.64
C ASP A 634 -2.09 -4.98 6.10
N PHE A 635 -2.22 -4.03 7.03
CA PHE A 635 -2.39 -4.35 8.44
C PHE A 635 -3.73 -5.00 8.82
N ARG A 636 -4.72 -5.00 7.91
CA ARG A 636 -6.09 -5.50 8.09
C ARG A 636 -6.24 -6.89 7.49
N GLY A 637 -5.48 -7.16 6.43
CA GLY A 637 -5.35 -8.47 5.78
C GLY A 637 -5.35 -8.39 4.26
N ARG A 638 -5.93 -7.32 3.67
CA ARG A 638 -6.10 -7.20 2.21
C ARG A 638 -4.78 -7.43 1.49
N ALA A 639 -4.79 -8.34 0.52
CA ALA A 639 -3.61 -8.72 -0.25
C ALA A 639 -3.34 -7.74 -1.40
N TYR A 640 -2.06 -7.59 -1.74
CA TYR A 640 -1.53 -6.70 -2.78
C TYR A 640 -0.27 -7.31 -3.42
N PRO A 641 -0.07 -7.20 -4.75
CA PRO A 641 1.20 -7.46 -5.42
C PRO A 641 2.35 -6.61 -4.86
N MET A 642 3.55 -7.19 -4.81
CA MET A 642 4.78 -6.49 -4.42
C MET A 642 5.35 -5.61 -5.55
N HIS A 643 5.10 -5.94 -6.82
CA HIS A 643 5.52 -5.12 -7.97
C HIS A 643 4.64 -3.85 -8.08
N PRO A 644 5.21 -2.63 -8.07
CA PRO A 644 4.43 -1.40 -7.87
C PRO A 644 3.66 -0.90 -9.09
N TYR A 645 4.13 -1.15 -10.32
CA TYR A 645 3.60 -0.51 -11.54
C TYR A 645 2.63 -1.40 -12.33
N LEU A 646 3.15 -2.20 -13.27
CA LEU A 646 2.38 -3.21 -13.98
C LEU A 646 2.04 -4.36 -13.01
N ASN A 647 0.79 -4.42 -12.57
CA ASN A 647 0.18 -5.52 -11.83
C ASN A 647 -1.34 -5.48 -12.01
N HIS A 648 -2.05 -6.56 -11.70
CA HIS A 648 -3.48 -6.72 -11.97
C HIS A 648 -4.40 -5.91 -11.04
N LEU A 649 -3.89 -5.33 -9.93
CA LEU A 649 -4.63 -4.35 -9.10
C LEU A 649 -4.58 -2.93 -9.70
N GLY A 650 -3.87 -2.72 -10.81
CA GLY A 650 -3.72 -1.42 -11.46
C GLY A 650 -4.98 -0.89 -12.15
N SER A 651 -4.79 0.21 -12.88
CA SER A 651 -5.74 0.83 -13.81
C SER A 651 -6.14 -0.11 -14.96
N ASP A 652 -7.23 0.19 -15.67
CA ASP A 652 -7.71 -0.56 -16.84
C ASP A 652 -6.59 -0.95 -17.83
N LEU A 653 -5.74 0.01 -18.20
CA LEU A 653 -4.48 -0.19 -18.94
C LEU A 653 -3.64 -1.40 -18.45
N CYS A 654 -3.44 -1.54 -17.14
CA CYS A 654 -2.66 -2.66 -16.58
C CYS A 654 -3.40 -4.00 -16.71
N ARG A 655 -4.73 -3.97 -16.72
CA ARG A 655 -5.59 -5.16 -16.73
C ARG A 655 -5.80 -5.67 -18.14
N GLY A 656 -6.11 -4.80 -19.10
CA GLY A 656 -6.19 -5.18 -20.53
C GLY A 656 -4.86 -5.70 -21.10
N ILE A 657 -3.72 -5.25 -20.55
CA ILE A 657 -2.38 -5.76 -20.91
C ILE A 657 -2.02 -7.08 -20.20
N LEU A 658 -2.71 -7.49 -19.12
CA LEU A 658 -2.36 -8.68 -18.32
C LEU A 658 -3.41 -9.80 -18.40
N GLU A 659 -2.97 -10.96 -18.88
CA GLU A 659 -3.81 -12.16 -19.01
C GLU A 659 -3.14 -13.40 -18.37
N PHE A 660 -3.89 -14.47 -18.15
CA PHE A 660 -3.32 -15.69 -17.57
C PHE A 660 -2.40 -16.37 -18.60
N ALA A 661 -1.17 -16.72 -18.21
CA ALA A 661 -0.21 -17.35 -19.11
C ALA A 661 -0.58 -18.81 -19.46
N GLU A 662 -1.26 -19.49 -18.55
CA GLU A 662 -1.87 -20.81 -18.77
C GLU A 662 -3.32 -20.58 -19.19
N GLY A 663 -3.70 -21.07 -20.37
CA GLY A 663 -5.06 -20.93 -20.91
C GLY A 663 -5.92 -22.18 -20.70
N ARG A 664 -7.24 -22.06 -20.89
CA ARG A 664 -8.20 -23.17 -20.79
C ARG A 664 -9.19 -23.18 -21.97
N PRO A 665 -9.65 -24.36 -22.43
CA PRO A 665 -10.76 -24.44 -23.38
C PRO A 665 -12.03 -23.84 -22.76
N LEU A 666 -12.74 -23.01 -23.51
CA LEU A 666 -13.93 -22.31 -23.01
C LEU A 666 -15.06 -23.26 -22.57
N GLY A 667 -15.35 -24.28 -23.35
CA GLY A 667 -16.60 -25.04 -23.26
C GLY A 667 -17.84 -24.15 -23.44
N LYS A 668 -19.02 -24.73 -23.21
CA LYS A 668 -20.31 -24.01 -23.29
C LYS A 668 -20.43 -22.92 -22.24
N SER A 669 -20.02 -23.21 -21.00
CA SER A 669 -20.07 -22.25 -19.89
C SER A 669 -19.09 -21.08 -20.13
N GLY A 670 -17.84 -21.34 -20.50
CA GLY A 670 -16.88 -20.26 -20.74
C GLY A 670 -17.24 -19.36 -21.91
N LEU A 671 -17.81 -19.89 -22.99
CA LEU A 671 -18.31 -19.04 -24.08
C LEU A 671 -19.47 -18.14 -23.61
N ARG A 672 -20.38 -18.67 -22.78
CA ARG A 672 -21.46 -17.88 -22.14
C ARG A 672 -20.90 -16.81 -21.21
N TRP A 673 -19.90 -17.14 -20.39
CA TRP A 673 -19.26 -16.20 -19.46
C TRP A 673 -18.42 -15.13 -20.14
N LEU A 674 -17.76 -15.40 -21.28
CA LEU A 674 -17.14 -14.33 -22.09
C LEU A 674 -18.17 -13.33 -22.60
N LYS A 675 -19.36 -13.78 -23.05
CA LYS A 675 -20.44 -12.87 -23.49
C LYS A 675 -21.00 -12.06 -22.32
N ILE A 676 -21.20 -12.67 -21.15
CA ILE A 676 -21.54 -11.93 -19.93
C ILE A 676 -20.44 -10.91 -19.57
N HIS A 677 -19.16 -11.26 -19.76
CA HIS A 677 -18.04 -10.39 -19.43
C HIS A 677 -17.93 -9.15 -20.33
N ILE A 678 -18.21 -9.28 -21.64
CA ILE A 678 -18.40 -8.15 -22.56
C ILE A 678 -19.43 -7.16 -21.98
N ALA A 679 -20.63 -7.65 -21.66
CA ALA A 679 -21.70 -6.82 -21.11
C ALA A 679 -21.35 -6.18 -19.75
N ASN A 680 -20.58 -6.88 -18.89
CA ASN A 680 -20.10 -6.34 -17.63
C ASN A 680 -19.12 -5.17 -17.83
N LEU A 681 -18.14 -5.33 -18.72
CA LEU A 681 -17.10 -4.33 -18.98
C LEU A 681 -17.65 -3.11 -19.76
N PHE A 682 -18.66 -3.31 -20.61
CA PHE A 682 -19.40 -2.20 -21.23
C PHE A 682 -20.11 -1.35 -20.17
N ALA A 683 -20.59 -1.98 -19.10
CA ALA A 683 -21.29 -1.37 -17.98
C ALA A 683 -22.48 -0.51 -18.44
N GLY A 684 -22.54 0.77 -18.05
CA GLY A 684 -23.58 1.71 -18.50
C GLY A 684 -25.03 1.38 -18.07
N GLY A 685 -25.25 0.34 -17.25
CA GLY A 685 -26.56 -0.25 -16.95
C GLY A 685 -26.81 -1.61 -17.61
N VAL A 686 -26.01 -2.01 -18.60
CA VAL A 686 -26.01 -3.37 -19.17
C VAL A 686 -25.58 -4.38 -18.09
N ASP A 687 -24.66 -3.97 -17.22
CA ASP A 687 -24.26 -4.67 -15.98
C ASP A 687 -25.41 -4.89 -14.97
N LYS A 688 -26.61 -4.34 -15.23
CA LYS A 688 -27.82 -4.50 -14.41
C LYS A 688 -28.98 -5.19 -15.13
N LEU A 689 -28.73 -5.71 -16.33
CA LEU A 689 -29.57 -6.75 -16.93
C LEU A 689 -29.32 -8.11 -16.26
N SER A 690 -30.29 -9.02 -16.43
CA SER A 690 -30.10 -10.45 -16.13
C SER A 690 -29.06 -11.07 -17.08
N TYR A 691 -28.51 -12.24 -16.72
CA TYR A 691 -27.47 -12.88 -17.55
C TYR A 691 -27.90 -13.11 -19.01
N GLU A 692 -29.15 -13.49 -19.27
CA GLU A 692 -29.66 -13.65 -20.63
C GLU A 692 -29.80 -12.30 -21.38
N GLY A 693 -30.13 -11.21 -20.67
CA GLY A 693 -30.10 -9.86 -21.25
C GLY A 693 -28.68 -9.37 -21.57
N ARG A 694 -27.69 -9.74 -20.74
CA ARG A 694 -26.26 -9.48 -20.99
C ARG A 694 -25.73 -10.27 -22.19
N ILE A 695 -26.16 -11.52 -22.35
CA ILE A 695 -25.84 -12.35 -23.53
C ILE A 695 -26.49 -11.74 -24.77
N ALA A 696 -27.79 -11.43 -24.74
CA ALA A 696 -28.50 -10.83 -25.86
C ALA A 696 -27.91 -9.49 -26.33
N PHE A 697 -27.45 -8.64 -25.39
CA PHE A 697 -26.68 -7.44 -25.73
C PHE A 697 -25.42 -7.78 -26.56
N THR A 698 -24.68 -8.81 -26.17
CA THR A 698 -23.47 -9.23 -26.87
C THR A 698 -23.76 -9.83 -28.25
N GLU A 699 -24.81 -10.66 -28.39
CA GLU A 699 -25.21 -11.21 -29.69
C GLU A 699 -25.65 -10.09 -30.66
N ASN A 700 -26.35 -9.07 -30.16
CA ASN A 700 -26.82 -7.93 -30.96
C ASN A 700 -25.70 -6.99 -31.42
N HIS A 701 -24.50 -7.07 -30.83
CA HIS A 701 -23.35 -6.21 -31.13
C HIS A 701 -22.13 -6.97 -31.69
N LEU A 702 -22.31 -8.21 -32.20
CA LEU A 702 -21.20 -9.00 -32.76
C LEU A 702 -20.43 -8.26 -33.87
N ASP A 703 -21.10 -7.50 -34.74
CA ASP A 703 -20.44 -6.71 -35.78
C ASP A 703 -19.57 -5.57 -35.21
N ASP A 704 -19.97 -4.97 -34.10
CA ASP A 704 -19.20 -3.92 -33.42
C ASP A 704 -18.01 -4.50 -32.63
N ILE A 705 -18.16 -5.73 -32.12
CA ILE A 705 -17.11 -6.52 -31.47
C ILE A 705 -16.06 -6.95 -32.50
N PHE A 706 -16.50 -7.46 -33.67
CA PHE A 706 -15.62 -7.85 -34.77
C PHE A 706 -14.85 -6.65 -35.34
N ASP A 707 -15.52 -5.51 -35.58
CA ASP A 707 -14.84 -4.28 -36.01
C ASP A 707 -13.84 -3.75 -34.97
N SER A 708 -14.21 -3.78 -33.68
CA SER A 708 -13.30 -3.39 -32.59
C SER A 708 -12.08 -4.30 -32.45
N ALA A 709 -12.22 -5.59 -32.74
CA ALA A 709 -11.12 -6.56 -32.72
C ALA A 709 -10.20 -6.46 -33.96
N ASP A 710 -10.78 -6.33 -35.16
CA ASP A 710 -10.03 -6.30 -36.42
C ASP A 710 -9.39 -4.93 -36.69
N LYS A 711 -10.05 -3.84 -36.28
CA LYS A 711 -9.67 -2.45 -36.59
C LYS A 711 -9.78 -1.54 -35.37
N PRO A 712 -9.13 -1.86 -34.23
CA PRO A 712 -9.28 -1.14 -32.97
C PRO A 712 -9.06 0.38 -33.05
N LEU A 713 -8.19 0.85 -33.96
CA LEU A 713 -7.93 2.28 -34.18
C LEU A 713 -8.48 2.81 -35.50
N ASP A 714 -8.89 1.92 -36.41
CA ASP A 714 -9.10 2.23 -37.82
C ASP A 714 -10.54 1.91 -38.31
N GLY A 715 -11.39 1.39 -37.41
CA GLY A 715 -12.83 1.13 -37.59
C GLY A 715 -13.71 2.11 -36.81
N LYS A 716 -14.90 1.65 -36.37
CA LYS A 716 -15.88 2.42 -35.57
C LYS A 716 -15.36 2.80 -34.17
N ARG A 717 -14.37 2.04 -33.65
CA ARG A 717 -13.82 2.17 -32.29
C ARG A 717 -14.85 2.03 -31.15
N TRP A 718 -15.89 1.21 -31.35
CA TRP A 718 -17.02 1.06 -30.41
C TRP A 718 -16.60 0.68 -28.98
N TRP A 719 -15.49 -0.06 -28.83
CA TRP A 719 -14.86 -0.40 -27.55
C TRP A 719 -14.54 0.81 -26.65
N LEU A 720 -14.40 2.02 -27.20
CA LEU A 720 -14.18 3.26 -26.44
C LEU A 720 -15.40 3.72 -25.62
N HIS A 721 -16.56 3.10 -25.78
CA HIS A 721 -17.78 3.45 -25.04
C HIS A 721 -17.99 2.68 -23.72
N ALA A 722 -17.11 1.73 -23.40
CA ALA A 722 -17.13 0.95 -22.16
C ALA A 722 -16.65 1.74 -20.91
N GLU A 723 -17.01 1.33 -19.69
CA GLU A 723 -16.45 1.92 -18.43
C GLU A 723 -14.98 1.48 -18.21
N ASP A 724 -14.55 0.37 -18.82
CA ASP A 724 -13.18 -0.19 -18.80
C ASP A 724 -12.69 -0.57 -20.23
N PRO A 725 -12.23 0.38 -21.07
CA PRO A 725 -12.00 0.16 -22.51
C PRO A 725 -10.93 -0.86 -22.89
N PHE A 726 -9.76 -0.90 -22.22
CA PHE A 726 -8.68 -1.82 -22.59
C PHE A 726 -8.97 -3.27 -22.17
N GLN A 727 -9.62 -3.47 -21.02
CA GLN A 727 -10.22 -4.77 -20.66
C GLN A 727 -11.28 -5.17 -21.69
N PHE A 728 -12.20 -4.27 -22.05
CA PHE A 728 -13.26 -4.56 -23.03
C PHE A 728 -12.69 -4.99 -24.40
N LEU A 729 -11.67 -4.28 -24.89
CA LEU A 729 -10.97 -4.62 -26.14
C LEU A 729 -10.28 -5.99 -26.07
N ALA A 730 -9.65 -6.34 -24.94
CA ALA A 730 -9.04 -7.66 -24.73
C ALA A 730 -10.07 -8.79 -24.90
N VAL A 731 -11.27 -8.63 -24.32
CA VAL A 731 -12.36 -9.61 -24.45
C VAL A 731 -12.95 -9.60 -25.85
N CYS A 732 -13.07 -8.45 -26.53
CA CYS A 732 -13.53 -8.38 -27.92
C CYS A 732 -12.64 -9.20 -28.87
N ILE A 733 -11.31 -9.05 -28.74
CA ILE A 733 -10.34 -9.82 -29.51
C ILE A 733 -10.49 -11.32 -29.21
N ASN A 734 -10.52 -11.69 -27.92
CA ASN A 734 -10.60 -13.10 -27.52
C ASN A 734 -11.91 -13.79 -27.95
N LEU A 735 -13.04 -13.10 -27.84
CA LEU A 735 -14.35 -13.59 -28.30
C LEU A 735 -14.39 -13.68 -29.84
N THR A 736 -13.77 -12.74 -30.55
CA THR A 736 -13.67 -12.76 -32.02
C THR A 736 -12.85 -13.96 -32.50
N GLU A 737 -11.69 -14.21 -31.91
CA GLU A 737 -10.88 -15.39 -32.20
C GLU A 737 -11.63 -16.70 -31.87
N ALA A 738 -12.33 -16.76 -30.74
CA ALA A 738 -13.12 -17.92 -30.34
C ALA A 738 -14.24 -18.20 -31.36
N LEU A 739 -15.05 -17.20 -31.72
CA LEU A 739 -16.19 -17.33 -32.64
C LEU A 739 -15.76 -17.65 -34.09
N ARG A 740 -14.55 -17.26 -34.49
CA ARG A 740 -13.97 -17.57 -35.82
C ARG A 740 -13.20 -18.89 -35.86
N SER A 741 -12.99 -19.54 -34.71
CA SER A 741 -12.38 -20.87 -34.64
C SER A 741 -13.33 -21.97 -35.15
N SER A 742 -12.79 -23.14 -35.51
CA SER A 742 -13.58 -24.28 -35.99
C SER A 742 -14.54 -24.88 -34.95
N SER A 743 -14.33 -24.59 -33.66
CA SER A 743 -15.28 -24.88 -32.59
C SER A 743 -15.01 -23.95 -31.40
N PRO A 744 -15.84 -22.90 -31.18
CA PRO A 744 -15.62 -21.91 -30.13
C PRO A 744 -15.53 -22.51 -28.71
N GLU A 745 -16.19 -23.64 -28.45
CA GLU A 745 -16.09 -24.37 -27.19
C GLU A 745 -14.68 -24.96 -26.93
N THR A 746 -13.89 -25.19 -27.98
CA THR A 746 -12.54 -25.77 -27.88
C THR A 746 -11.42 -24.71 -27.89
N TYR A 747 -11.76 -23.45 -28.21
CA TYR A 747 -10.79 -22.35 -28.22
C TYR A 747 -10.19 -22.12 -26.82
N ILE A 748 -8.87 -21.96 -26.77
CA ILE A 748 -8.09 -21.80 -25.53
C ILE A 748 -8.06 -20.32 -25.14
N SER A 749 -8.94 -19.92 -24.21
CA SER A 749 -8.93 -18.56 -23.67
C SER A 749 -7.89 -18.39 -22.57
N HIS A 750 -7.37 -17.18 -22.49
CA HIS A 750 -6.42 -16.70 -21.49
C HIS A 750 -7.00 -15.58 -20.61
N ILE A 751 -8.22 -15.14 -20.91
CA ILE A 751 -8.88 -14.00 -20.28
C ILE A 751 -9.29 -14.34 -18.83
N PRO A 752 -8.89 -13.54 -17.84
CA PRO A 752 -9.53 -13.57 -16.53
C PRO A 752 -10.95 -13.01 -16.66
N VAL A 753 -11.98 -13.79 -16.33
CA VAL A 753 -13.35 -13.28 -16.19
C VAL A 753 -13.56 -12.79 -14.77
N HIS A 754 -14.01 -11.54 -14.65
CA HIS A 754 -14.20 -10.87 -13.36
C HIS A 754 -15.61 -11.14 -12.81
N GLN A 755 -15.71 -11.36 -11.50
CA GLN A 755 -16.96 -11.40 -10.75
C GLN A 755 -16.85 -10.44 -9.56
N ASP A 756 -17.74 -9.46 -9.48
CA ASP A 756 -17.63 -8.32 -8.56
C ASP A 756 -18.68 -8.36 -7.44
N GLY A 757 -18.23 -8.20 -6.19
CA GLY A 757 -19.12 -8.19 -5.03
C GLY A 757 -20.04 -6.96 -5.01
N SER A 758 -21.36 -7.18 -4.98
CA SER A 758 -22.40 -6.13 -5.06
C SER A 758 -22.39 -5.19 -3.86
N CYS A 759 -21.50 -4.20 -3.87
CA CYS A 759 -21.18 -3.34 -2.72
C CYS A 759 -20.74 -4.15 -1.49
N ASN A 760 -19.67 -4.93 -1.66
CA ASN A 760 -19.17 -5.95 -0.72
C ASN A 760 -19.15 -5.53 0.77
N GLY A 761 -18.76 -4.30 1.10
CA GLY A 761 -18.82 -3.78 2.48
C GLY A 761 -20.22 -3.79 3.12
N LEU A 762 -21.29 -3.56 2.34
CA LEU A 762 -22.68 -3.72 2.81
C LEU A 762 -23.09 -5.20 2.88
N GLN A 763 -22.62 -6.06 1.97
CA GLN A 763 -22.85 -7.51 2.04
C GLN A 763 -22.31 -8.07 3.37
N HIS A 764 -21.08 -7.69 3.74
CA HIS A 764 -20.48 -8.07 5.01
C HIS A 764 -21.25 -7.54 6.24
N TYR A 765 -21.82 -6.33 6.19
CA TYR A 765 -22.68 -5.84 7.29
C TYR A 765 -24.04 -6.54 7.37
N ALA A 766 -24.70 -6.78 6.23
CA ALA A 766 -25.99 -7.48 6.19
C ALA A 766 -25.86 -8.91 6.72
N ALA A 767 -24.75 -9.60 6.42
CA ALA A 767 -24.45 -10.93 6.97
C ALA A 767 -24.11 -10.90 8.47
N LEU A 768 -23.43 -9.86 8.99
CA LEU A 768 -23.19 -9.70 10.43
C LEU A 768 -24.48 -9.45 11.23
N GLY A 769 -25.37 -8.61 10.70
CA GLY A 769 -26.62 -8.20 11.35
C GLY A 769 -27.84 -9.06 11.02
N ARG A 770 -27.72 -10.01 10.09
CA ARG A 770 -28.83 -10.77 9.50
C ARG A 770 -29.96 -9.88 8.99
N ASP A 771 -29.58 -8.77 8.35
CA ASP A 771 -30.49 -7.77 7.80
C ASP A 771 -31.05 -8.24 6.45
N LYS A 772 -32.32 -8.65 6.42
CA LYS A 772 -32.96 -9.26 5.25
C LYS A 772 -33.28 -8.28 4.12
N LEU A 773 -33.69 -7.06 4.47
CA LEU A 773 -33.92 -5.98 3.51
C LEU A 773 -32.59 -5.47 2.95
N GLY A 774 -31.60 -5.29 3.82
CA GLY A 774 -30.23 -4.99 3.42
C GLY A 774 -29.64 -6.07 2.52
N ALA A 775 -29.82 -7.34 2.86
CA ALA A 775 -29.35 -8.50 2.09
C ALA A 775 -29.95 -8.55 0.68
N ALA A 776 -31.26 -8.37 0.53
CA ALA A 776 -31.91 -8.29 -0.77
C ALA A 776 -31.38 -7.11 -1.62
N ALA A 777 -31.15 -5.95 -1.01
CA ALA A 777 -30.62 -4.78 -1.71
C ALA A 777 -29.17 -4.95 -2.23
N VAL A 778 -28.42 -5.93 -1.71
CA VAL A 778 -27.00 -6.20 -2.06
C VAL A 778 -26.76 -7.61 -2.63
N ASN A 779 -27.82 -8.22 -3.19
CA ASN A 779 -27.79 -9.51 -3.87
C ASN A 779 -27.34 -10.71 -3.00
N LEU A 780 -27.51 -10.65 -1.68
CA LEU A 780 -27.35 -11.82 -0.80
C LEU A 780 -28.56 -12.76 -0.85
N VAL A 781 -29.72 -12.26 -1.30
CA VAL A 781 -30.92 -13.03 -1.63
C VAL A 781 -30.98 -13.20 -3.16
N ALA A 782 -31.52 -14.32 -3.65
CA ALA A 782 -31.73 -14.56 -5.08
C ALA A 782 -32.81 -13.62 -5.67
N GLY A 783 -32.67 -13.28 -6.96
CA GLY A 783 -33.62 -12.48 -7.72
C GLY A 783 -33.40 -12.61 -9.22
N GLU A 784 -34.39 -12.20 -10.03
CA GLU A 784 -34.37 -12.38 -11.50
C GLU A 784 -33.28 -11.55 -12.21
N LYS A 785 -32.95 -10.38 -11.65
CA LYS A 785 -31.93 -9.45 -12.11
C LYS A 785 -31.14 -8.88 -10.92
N PRO A 786 -29.93 -8.36 -11.12
CA PRO A 786 -29.15 -7.76 -10.03
C PRO A 786 -29.87 -6.54 -9.43
N ALA A 787 -30.01 -6.51 -8.11
CA ALA A 787 -30.37 -5.31 -7.37
C ALA A 787 -29.23 -4.28 -7.45
N ASP A 788 -29.59 -3.00 -7.49
CA ASP A 788 -28.65 -1.86 -7.47
C ASP A 788 -28.93 -0.96 -6.27
N VAL A 789 -28.27 -1.25 -5.14
CA VAL A 789 -28.34 -0.47 -3.90
C VAL A 789 -28.16 1.04 -4.12
N TYR A 790 -27.32 1.42 -5.09
CA TYR A 790 -27.06 2.82 -5.42
C TYR A 790 -28.28 3.54 -6.01
N SER A 791 -29.02 2.89 -6.91
CA SER A 791 -30.28 3.42 -7.44
C SER A 791 -31.41 3.40 -6.42
N GLY A 792 -31.48 2.39 -5.55
CA GLY A 792 -32.40 2.36 -4.41
C GLY A 792 -32.19 3.54 -3.45
N ILE A 793 -30.94 3.82 -3.09
CA ILE A 793 -30.58 4.98 -2.26
C ILE A 793 -30.83 6.29 -3.02
N ALA A 794 -30.54 6.37 -4.33
CA ALA A 794 -30.85 7.56 -5.13
C ALA A 794 -32.35 7.89 -5.12
N ALA A 795 -33.22 6.87 -5.29
CA ALA A 795 -34.67 7.05 -5.16
C ALA A 795 -35.07 7.53 -3.75
N ARG A 796 -34.51 6.94 -2.69
CA ARG A 796 -34.80 7.38 -1.31
C ARG A 796 -34.33 8.81 -1.03
N VAL A 797 -33.17 9.21 -1.55
CA VAL A 797 -32.66 10.59 -1.50
C VAL A 797 -33.61 11.54 -2.22
N LEU A 798 -34.05 11.19 -3.43
CA LEU A 798 -35.00 11.97 -4.23
C LEU A 798 -36.33 12.17 -3.50
N ASP A 799 -36.85 11.15 -2.82
CA ASP A 799 -38.11 11.25 -2.06
C ASP A 799 -37.97 12.02 -0.73
N ILE A 800 -36.77 12.12 -0.16
CA ILE A 800 -36.49 13.07 0.93
C ILE A 800 -36.44 14.50 0.36
N MET A 801 -35.71 14.72 -0.75
CA MET A 801 -35.60 16.04 -1.37
C MET A 801 -36.95 16.58 -1.88
N ARG A 802 -37.80 15.74 -2.49
CA ARG A 802 -39.18 16.11 -2.89
C ARG A 802 -40.00 16.62 -1.71
N ARG A 803 -39.93 15.96 -0.55
CA ARG A 803 -40.64 16.38 0.67
C ARG A 803 -40.02 17.62 1.33
N ASP A 804 -38.72 17.84 1.17
CA ASP A 804 -38.06 19.07 1.65
C ASP A 804 -38.35 20.27 0.74
N ALA A 805 -38.40 20.08 -0.58
CA ALA A 805 -38.72 21.11 -1.57
C ALA A 805 -40.16 21.63 -1.47
N GLN A 806 -41.08 20.85 -0.89
CA GLN A 806 -42.45 21.27 -0.61
C GLN A 806 -42.58 22.13 0.65
N LYS A 807 -41.52 22.29 1.45
CA LYS A 807 -41.54 23.11 2.66
C LYS A 807 -41.38 24.60 2.33
N ASP A 808 -41.91 25.42 3.22
CA ASP A 808 -41.71 26.86 3.23
C ASP A 808 -40.20 27.20 3.36
N PRO A 809 -39.60 27.94 2.40
CA PRO A 809 -38.21 28.40 2.48
C PRO A 809 -37.87 29.19 3.74
N ASP A 810 -38.80 30.00 4.26
CA ASP A 810 -38.57 30.84 5.44
C ASP A 810 -38.51 30.01 6.73
N VAL A 811 -39.15 28.85 6.73
CA VAL A 811 -39.08 27.84 7.81
C VAL A 811 -37.93 26.86 7.58
N SER A 812 -37.54 26.60 6.33
CA SER A 812 -36.52 25.62 5.96
C SER A 812 -35.63 26.09 4.79
N PRO A 813 -34.44 26.67 5.07
CA PRO A 813 -33.49 27.09 4.04
C PRO A 813 -32.99 25.95 3.13
N ASP A 814 -33.09 24.71 3.59
CA ASP A 814 -32.78 23.51 2.79
C ASP A 814 -33.82 23.27 1.66
N ALA A 815 -35.02 23.86 1.72
CA ALA A 815 -36.06 23.70 0.70
C ALA A 815 -35.69 24.29 -0.67
N LEU A 816 -34.94 25.40 -0.70
CA LEU A 816 -34.43 25.98 -1.95
C LEU A 816 -33.40 25.05 -2.61
N ARG A 817 -32.47 24.51 -1.82
CA ARG A 817 -31.46 23.54 -2.27
C ARG A 817 -32.09 22.23 -2.73
N ALA A 818 -33.16 21.79 -2.08
CA ALA A 818 -33.93 20.64 -2.51
C ALA A 818 -34.58 20.86 -3.88
N LYS A 819 -35.21 22.03 -4.12
CA LYS A 819 -35.77 22.40 -5.44
C LYS A 819 -34.71 22.37 -6.55
N GLU A 820 -33.52 22.89 -6.28
CA GLU A 820 -32.41 22.91 -7.25
C GLU A 820 -31.85 21.50 -7.53
N LEU A 821 -31.72 20.66 -6.50
CA LEU A 821 -31.04 19.36 -6.61
C LEU A 821 -31.93 18.18 -7.04
N ILE A 822 -33.26 18.29 -6.98
CA ILE A 822 -34.19 17.21 -7.36
C ILE A 822 -33.88 16.62 -8.74
N ASN A 823 -33.61 17.47 -9.74
CA ASN A 823 -33.31 17.04 -11.11
C ASN A 823 -31.89 16.50 -11.30
N GLN A 824 -31.09 16.42 -10.21
CA GLN A 824 -29.67 16.07 -10.23
C GLN A 824 -29.37 14.81 -9.40
N VAL A 825 -30.37 14.24 -8.71
CA VAL A 825 -30.22 12.99 -7.94
C VAL A 825 -30.25 11.78 -8.88
N ASP A 826 -29.10 11.13 -9.03
CA ASP A 826 -28.98 9.87 -9.75
C ASP A 826 -27.98 8.91 -9.06
N ARG A 827 -27.83 7.71 -9.65
CA ARG A 827 -26.88 6.69 -9.24
C ARG A 827 -25.44 7.21 -9.17
N LYS A 828 -24.98 8.02 -10.13
CA LYS A 828 -23.60 8.53 -10.25
C LYS A 828 -23.27 9.57 -9.18
N LEU A 829 -24.27 10.35 -8.73
CA LEU A 829 -24.16 11.29 -7.62
C LEU A 829 -23.88 10.54 -6.30
N VAL A 830 -24.65 9.46 -6.02
CA VAL A 830 -24.58 8.76 -4.72
C VAL A 830 -23.56 7.60 -4.67
N LYS A 831 -23.22 6.94 -5.80
CA LYS A 831 -22.31 5.75 -5.90
C LYS A 831 -21.08 5.90 -5.01
N GLN A 832 -20.32 7.00 -5.17
CA GLN A 832 -19.07 7.20 -4.42
C GLN A 832 -19.28 7.41 -2.91
N THR A 833 -20.35 8.08 -2.47
CA THR A 833 -20.60 8.31 -1.05
C THR A 833 -21.10 7.04 -0.37
N VAL A 834 -22.11 6.37 -0.93
CA VAL A 834 -22.62 5.08 -0.41
C VAL A 834 -21.47 4.06 -0.26
N MET A 835 -20.71 3.85 -1.33
CA MET A 835 -19.59 2.89 -1.39
C MET A 835 -18.49 3.17 -0.36
N THR A 836 -18.32 4.42 0.09
CA THR A 836 -17.23 4.79 1.02
C THR A 836 -17.68 5.14 2.43
N SER A 837 -18.97 5.37 2.67
CA SER A 837 -19.54 5.56 4.01
C SER A 837 -19.43 4.30 4.87
N VAL A 838 -19.66 3.11 4.31
CA VAL A 838 -19.38 1.82 4.98
C VAL A 838 -17.90 1.64 5.32
N TYR A 839 -17.02 2.27 4.53
CA TYR A 839 -15.58 2.32 4.73
C TYR A 839 -15.13 3.56 5.55
N GLY A 840 -16.04 4.13 6.35
CA GLY A 840 -15.73 5.13 7.40
C GLY A 840 -15.57 6.57 6.92
N VAL A 841 -16.06 6.91 5.72
CA VAL A 841 -16.05 8.30 5.25
C VAL A 841 -16.95 9.18 6.12
N THR A 842 -16.32 10.16 6.76
CA THR A 842 -17.00 11.21 7.52
C THR A 842 -17.86 12.12 6.63
N TYR A 843 -18.85 12.79 7.22
CA TYR A 843 -19.70 13.81 6.55
C TYR A 843 -18.92 14.82 5.68
N ILE A 844 -17.73 15.26 6.13
CA ILE A 844 -16.87 16.18 5.36
C ILE A 844 -16.41 15.53 4.05
N GLY A 845 -15.98 14.27 4.10
CA GLY A 845 -15.58 13.51 2.92
C GLY A 845 -16.76 13.20 1.99
N ALA A 846 -17.93 12.88 2.54
CA ALA A 846 -19.18 12.69 1.77
C ALA A 846 -19.57 13.95 1.00
N ARG A 847 -19.58 15.12 1.68
CA ARG A 847 -19.76 16.44 1.05
C ARG A 847 -18.74 16.65 -0.07
N ASP A 848 -17.46 16.38 0.17
CA ASP A 848 -16.40 16.67 -0.80
C ASP A 848 -16.40 15.71 -2.01
N GLN A 849 -17.01 14.51 -1.89
CA GLN A 849 -17.32 13.63 -3.01
C GLN A 849 -18.47 14.16 -3.84
N ILE A 850 -19.60 14.47 -3.21
CA ILE A 850 -20.78 15.03 -3.87
C ILE A 850 -20.46 16.39 -4.51
N LYS A 851 -19.65 17.23 -3.87
CA LYS A 851 -19.17 18.51 -4.44
C LYS A 851 -18.42 18.34 -5.76
N ARG A 852 -17.64 17.25 -5.95
CA ARG A 852 -17.03 16.93 -7.24
C ARG A 852 -18.10 16.51 -8.27
N ARG A 853 -18.99 15.58 -7.90
CA ARG A 853 -20.08 15.11 -8.76
C ARG A 853 -21.10 16.19 -9.15
N LEU A 854 -21.22 17.28 -8.39
CA LEU A 854 -21.99 18.47 -8.77
C LEU A 854 -21.20 19.42 -9.68
N LYS A 855 -19.90 19.65 -9.42
CA LYS A 855 -19.02 20.43 -10.33
C LYS A 855 -18.90 19.79 -11.71
N GLU A 856 -18.85 18.45 -11.80
CA GLU A 856 -18.87 17.68 -13.05
C GLU A 856 -20.12 17.91 -13.92
N ARG A 857 -21.19 18.50 -13.37
CA ARG A 857 -22.47 18.76 -14.04
C ARG A 857 -22.71 20.24 -14.39
N GLY A 858 -21.77 21.13 -14.06
CA GLY A 858 -21.93 22.57 -14.25
C GLY A 858 -23.03 23.20 -13.39
N ILE A 859 -23.44 22.58 -12.28
CA ILE A 859 -24.49 23.09 -11.40
C ILE A 859 -23.95 24.24 -10.55
N THR A 860 -24.71 25.34 -10.56
CA THR A 860 -24.54 26.61 -9.84
C THR A 860 -23.29 27.45 -10.12
N GLU A 861 -23.50 28.77 -10.04
CA GLU A 861 -22.48 29.75 -9.65
C GLU A 861 -21.64 29.23 -8.47
N GLU A 862 -20.36 29.57 -8.39
CA GLU A 862 -19.45 28.99 -7.38
C GLU A 862 -19.85 29.29 -5.91
N SER A 863 -20.84 30.15 -5.69
CA SER A 863 -21.33 30.66 -4.40
C SER A 863 -22.07 29.64 -3.51
N ASP A 864 -23.06 28.87 -4.01
CA ASP A 864 -23.80 27.87 -3.17
C ASP A 864 -23.58 26.39 -3.52
N ILE A 865 -22.64 26.05 -4.42
CA ILE A 865 -22.13 24.66 -4.56
C ILE A 865 -21.78 24.05 -3.19
N PHE A 866 -21.29 24.86 -2.24
CA PHE A 866 -20.99 24.41 -0.88
C PHE A 866 -22.24 24.08 -0.06
N GLY A 867 -23.31 24.88 -0.14
CA GLY A 867 -24.56 24.62 0.56
C GLY A 867 -25.29 23.41 0.00
N CYS A 868 -25.42 23.34 -1.33
CA CYS A 868 -26.03 22.20 -2.02
C CYS A 868 -25.29 20.89 -1.77
N SER A 869 -23.94 20.86 -1.81
CA SER A 869 -23.18 19.66 -1.45
C SER A 869 -23.29 19.26 0.03
N CYS A 870 -23.47 20.22 0.96
CA CYS A 870 -23.76 19.92 2.36
C CYS A 870 -25.12 19.25 2.53
N TYR A 871 -26.18 19.83 1.93
CA TYR A 871 -27.53 19.29 2.01
C TYR A 871 -27.64 17.90 1.39
N ALA A 872 -27.12 17.71 0.17
CA ALA A 872 -27.12 16.41 -0.51
C ALA A 872 -26.35 15.33 0.27
N ALA A 873 -25.21 15.65 0.88
CA ALA A 873 -24.46 14.70 1.71
C ALA A 873 -25.23 14.31 2.98
N LYS A 874 -25.89 15.26 3.64
CA LYS A 874 -26.77 15.02 4.79
C LYS A 874 -27.91 14.07 4.42
N VAL A 875 -28.64 14.35 3.34
CA VAL A 875 -29.75 13.51 2.87
C VAL A 875 -29.28 12.11 2.44
N THR A 876 -28.14 11.99 1.74
CA THR A 876 -27.58 10.70 1.32
C THR A 876 -27.21 9.82 2.51
N LEU A 877 -26.62 10.40 3.56
CA LEU A 877 -26.29 9.69 4.79
C LEU A 877 -27.53 9.33 5.62
N THR A 878 -28.59 10.15 5.59
CA THR A 878 -29.89 9.80 6.16
C THR A 878 -30.52 8.62 5.42
N ALA A 879 -30.62 8.66 4.09
CA ALA A 879 -31.17 7.58 3.28
C ALA A 879 -30.44 6.25 3.50
N LEU A 880 -29.10 6.26 3.47
CA LEU A 880 -28.27 5.09 3.79
C LEU A 880 -28.54 4.57 5.20
N GLY A 881 -28.65 5.47 6.18
CA GLY A 881 -28.89 5.14 7.59
C GLY A 881 -30.34 4.78 7.95
N GLU A 882 -31.29 4.94 7.01
CA GLU A 882 -32.68 4.44 7.07
C GLU A 882 -32.81 3.08 6.37
N MET A 883 -32.04 2.82 5.31
CA MET A 883 -32.09 1.56 4.55
C MET A 883 -31.24 0.42 5.15
N PHE A 884 -30.25 0.73 5.98
CA PHE A 884 -29.29 -0.23 6.55
C PHE A 884 -29.11 0.00 8.06
N GLU A 885 -30.19 -0.09 8.83
CA GLU A 885 -30.19 0.19 10.26
C GLU A 885 -29.31 -0.78 11.05
N ALA A 886 -29.37 -2.09 10.75
CA ALA A 886 -28.51 -3.09 11.41
C ALA A 886 -27.02 -2.81 11.17
N ALA A 887 -26.64 -2.47 9.94
CA ALA A 887 -25.26 -2.07 9.59
C ALA A 887 -24.81 -0.85 10.41
N ARG A 888 -25.70 0.15 10.56
CA ARG A 888 -25.46 1.36 11.35
C ARG A 888 -25.32 1.05 12.85
N SER A 889 -26.14 0.16 13.39
CA SER A 889 -26.06 -0.27 14.80
C SER A 889 -24.75 -1.02 15.09
N ILE A 890 -24.31 -1.91 14.19
CA ILE A 890 -23.01 -2.58 14.29
C ILE A 890 -21.85 -1.58 14.16
N MET A 891 -21.92 -0.61 13.23
CA MET A 891 -20.92 0.45 13.12
C MET A 891 -20.80 1.30 14.39
N ASN A 892 -21.93 1.62 15.05
CA ASN A 892 -21.94 2.34 16.32
C ASN A 892 -21.34 1.49 17.44
N TRP A 893 -21.78 0.23 17.59
CA TRP A 893 -21.29 -0.70 18.62
C TRP A 893 -19.77 -0.90 18.53
N LEU A 894 -19.25 -1.22 17.34
CA LEU A 894 -17.82 -1.31 17.07
C LEU A 894 -17.12 0.00 17.47
N GLY A 895 -17.65 1.15 17.02
CA GLY A 895 -17.11 2.47 17.36
C GLY A 895 -17.02 2.75 18.86
N ASP A 896 -17.99 2.29 19.65
CA ASP A 896 -18.02 2.52 21.09
C ASP A 896 -17.21 1.50 21.92
N CYS A 897 -17.11 0.25 21.50
CA CYS A 897 -16.07 -0.67 21.99
C CYS A 897 -14.66 -0.11 21.74
N ALA A 898 -14.41 0.44 20.55
CA ALA A 898 -13.15 1.11 20.22
C ALA A 898 -12.92 2.40 21.02
N LYS A 899 -13.97 3.12 21.41
CA LYS A 899 -13.90 4.30 22.29
C LYS A 899 -13.48 3.91 23.70
N ILE A 900 -14.05 2.82 24.24
CA ILE A 900 -13.75 2.30 25.58
C ILE A 900 -12.26 1.91 25.66
N ILE A 901 -11.80 0.98 24.81
CA ILE A 901 -10.40 0.52 24.77
C ILE A 901 -9.42 1.69 24.61
N ALA A 902 -9.72 2.64 23.71
CA ALA A 902 -8.82 3.75 23.44
C ALA A 902 -8.84 4.85 24.51
N SER A 903 -9.84 4.89 25.40
CA SER A 903 -9.87 5.83 26.53
C SER A 903 -8.82 5.46 27.58
N GLU A 904 -8.61 4.17 27.81
CA GLU A 904 -7.49 3.61 28.59
C GLU A 904 -6.14 3.66 27.85
N ASN A 905 -6.07 4.43 26.75
CA ASN A 905 -4.86 4.66 25.96
C ASN A 905 -4.28 3.40 25.27
N GLU A 906 -5.03 2.29 25.22
CA GLU A 906 -4.68 1.08 24.47
C GLU A 906 -5.16 1.14 23.00
N PRO A 907 -4.53 0.43 22.05
CA PRO A 907 -4.97 0.36 20.67
C PRO A 907 -6.01 -0.73 20.48
N VAL A 908 -6.96 -0.49 19.57
CA VAL A 908 -7.88 -1.56 19.15
C VAL A 908 -7.09 -2.64 18.41
N ARG A 909 -7.27 -3.89 18.85
CA ARG A 909 -6.59 -5.08 18.36
C ARG A 909 -7.57 -6.25 18.32
N TRP A 910 -7.55 -7.05 17.27
CA TRP A 910 -8.38 -8.26 17.14
C TRP A 910 -7.62 -9.33 16.33
N THR A 911 -8.18 -10.54 16.27
CA THR A 911 -7.70 -11.58 15.36
C THR A 911 -8.78 -11.85 14.33
N THR A 912 -8.41 -11.94 13.05
CA THR A 912 -9.33 -12.34 11.97
C THR A 912 -9.73 -13.81 12.09
N PRO A 913 -10.84 -14.25 11.46
CA PRO A 913 -11.19 -15.67 11.38
C PRO A 913 -10.09 -16.58 10.77
N LEU A 914 -9.19 -16.03 9.95
CA LEU A 914 -8.01 -16.73 9.41
C LEU A 914 -6.75 -16.65 10.29
N GLY A 915 -6.87 -16.14 11.53
CA GLY A 915 -5.77 -16.10 12.50
C GLY A 915 -4.82 -14.90 12.37
N LEU A 916 -4.96 -14.01 11.39
CA LEU A 916 -4.13 -12.80 11.31
C LEU A 916 -4.44 -11.86 12.50
N PRO A 917 -3.45 -11.46 13.33
CA PRO A 917 -3.64 -10.43 14.33
C PRO A 917 -3.58 -9.04 13.69
N VAL A 918 -4.59 -8.23 13.92
CA VAL A 918 -4.72 -6.85 13.45
C VAL A 918 -4.56 -5.88 14.63
N VAL A 919 -3.81 -4.80 14.43
CA VAL A 919 -3.63 -3.72 15.42
C VAL A 919 -3.74 -2.36 14.74
N GLN A 920 -4.57 -1.47 15.26
CA GLN A 920 -4.76 -0.15 14.67
C GLN A 920 -3.64 0.84 15.05
N PRO A 921 -2.94 1.45 14.07
CA PRO A 921 -1.73 2.24 14.30
C PRO A 921 -2.00 3.71 14.69
N TYR A 922 -3.22 4.04 15.15
CA TYR A 922 -3.65 5.43 15.34
C TYR A 922 -3.17 6.00 16.67
N ARG A 923 -1.86 6.25 16.73
CA ARG A 923 -1.13 6.91 17.83
C ARG A 923 -0.77 8.35 17.46
N LYS A 924 -0.61 9.22 18.45
CA LYS A 924 -0.15 10.60 18.22
C LYS A 924 1.29 10.58 17.74
N LEU A 925 1.56 11.26 16.62
CA LEU A 925 2.93 11.49 16.16
C LEU A 925 3.55 12.64 16.95
N GLY A 926 4.57 12.32 17.73
CA GLY A 926 5.50 13.28 18.30
C GLY A 926 6.50 13.76 17.23
N THR A 927 7.26 14.79 17.57
CA THR A 927 8.33 15.35 16.73
C THR A 927 9.67 15.25 17.46
N ARG A 928 10.71 14.77 16.77
CA ARG A 928 12.08 14.74 17.27
C ARG A 928 13.00 15.46 16.29
N SER A 929 13.73 16.45 16.78
CA SER A 929 14.78 17.15 16.05
C SER A 929 16.03 16.27 15.95
N ILE A 930 16.67 16.28 14.78
CA ILE A 930 17.94 15.59 14.52
C ILE A 930 18.84 16.55 13.76
N LYS A 931 19.97 16.93 14.37
CA LYS A 931 21.03 17.66 13.66
C LYS A 931 21.70 16.69 12.67
N THR A 932 21.55 16.98 11.38
CA THR A 932 22.41 16.44 10.31
C THR A 932 23.45 17.48 9.92
N SER A 933 24.20 17.26 8.84
CA SER A 933 25.17 18.25 8.35
C SER A 933 24.49 19.44 7.66
N LEU A 934 23.46 19.19 6.84
CA LEU A 934 22.72 20.25 6.13
C LEU A 934 21.87 21.12 7.06
N GLN A 935 21.09 20.51 7.97
CA GLN A 935 20.18 21.26 8.86
C GLN A 935 19.69 20.40 10.04
N VAL A 936 18.84 20.99 10.89
CA VAL A 936 18.06 20.24 11.88
C VAL A 936 16.78 19.71 11.22
N LEU A 937 16.73 18.40 10.97
CA LEU A 937 15.54 17.71 10.46
C LEU A 937 14.56 17.45 11.60
N ILE A 938 13.26 17.66 11.34
CA ILE A 938 12.19 17.30 12.29
C ILE A 938 11.56 15.99 11.79
N LEU A 939 11.86 14.88 12.48
CA LEU A 939 11.25 13.59 12.18
C LEU A 939 10.00 13.38 13.03
N HIS A 940 9.01 12.68 12.46
CA HIS A 940 7.88 12.16 13.23
C HIS A 940 8.25 10.84 13.91
N LYS A 941 7.87 10.70 15.18
CA LYS A 941 8.01 9.47 15.96
C LYS A 941 6.64 9.08 16.52
N GLU A 942 6.29 7.80 16.43
CA GLU A 942 5.16 7.23 17.16
C GLU A 942 5.33 7.47 18.67
N THR A 943 4.28 7.96 19.34
CA THR A 943 4.24 8.10 20.81
C THR A 943 3.30 7.08 21.41
N ASP A 944 3.50 6.82 22.70
CA ASP A 944 2.69 5.89 23.46
C ASP A 944 1.27 6.40 23.73
N LYS A 945 0.91 7.61 23.27
CA LYS A 945 -0.44 8.17 23.38
C LYS A 945 -1.34 7.84 22.17
N VAL A 946 -2.44 7.15 22.40
CA VAL A 946 -3.44 6.76 21.38
C VAL A 946 -4.33 7.94 20.96
N MET A 947 -4.85 7.90 19.73
CA MET A 947 -5.81 8.87 19.19
C MET A 947 -7.24 8.32 19.25
N VAL A 948 -7.90 8.41 20.41
CA VAL A 948 -9.26 7.90 20.70
C VAL A 948 -10.24 8.09 19.54
N GLN A 949 -10.40 9.33 19.05
CA GLN A 949 -11.36 9.63 17.97
C GLN A 949 -11.02 8.94 16.64
N ARG A 950 -9.72 8.67 16.35
CA ARG A 950 -9.31 7.90 15.17
C ARG A 950 -9.48 6.40 15.39
N GLN A 951 -9.25 5.88 16.61
CA GLN A 951 -9.57 4.48 16.91
C GLN A 951 -11.06 4.21 16.71
N ARG A 952 -11.93 5.03 17.31
CA ARG A 952 -13.40 4.96 17.18
C ARG A 952 -13.87 5.03 15.73
N THR A 953 -13.42 6.04 14.96
CA THR A 953 -13.92 6.26 13.59
C THR A 953 -13.34 5.31 12.55
N ALA A 954 -12.21 4.64 12.82
CA ALA A 954 -11.58 3.74 11.87
C ALA A 954 -11.74 2.24 12.22
N PHE A 955 -12.28 1.87 13.38
CA PHE A 955 -12.48 0.45 13.69
C PHE A 955 -13.54 -0.24 12.82
N PRO A 956 -14.78 0.27 12.68
CA PRO A 956 -15.77 -0.37 11.82
C PRO A 956 -15.28 -0.68 10.39
N PRO A 957 -14.66 0.27 9.64
CA PRO A 957 -14.20 -0.02 8.29
C PRO A 957 -12.96 -0.92 8.25
N ASN A 958 -12.05 -0.82 9.23
CA ASN A 958 -10.89 -1.72 9.28
C ASN A 958 -11.29 -3.15 9.64
N PHE A 959 -12.34 -3.33 10.45
CA PHE A 959 -12.90 -4.63 10.81
C PHE A 959 -13.52 -5.31 9.58
N VAL A 960 -14.38 -4.61 8.83
CA VAL A 960 -14.93 -5.13 7.57
C VAL A 960 -13.83 -5.41 6.53
N HIS A 961 -12.82 -4.54 6.42
CA HIS A 961 -11.61 -4.77 5.61
C HIS A 961 -10.73 -5.95 6.07
N SER A 962 -11.07 -6.58 7.19
CA SER A 962 -10.44 -7.83 7.65
C SER A 962 -11.33 -9.06 7.41
N LEU A 963 -12.65 -8.85 7.23
CA LEU A 963 -13.61 -9.88 6.82
C LEU A 963 -13.62 -10.08 5.30
N ASP A 964 -13.60 -9.00 4.49
CA ASP A 964 -13.51 -9.10 3.02
C ASP A 964 -12.25 -9.85 2.59
N SER A 965 -11.11 -9.51 3.19
CA SER A 965 -9.85 -10.22 2.97
C SER A 965 -9.87 -11.66 3.50
N SER A 966 -10.65 -11.96 4.54
CA SER A 966 -10.79 -13.35 5.03
C SER A 966 -11.58 -14.19 4.03
N HIS A 967 -12.71 -13.67 3.53
CA HIS A 967 -13.53 -14.30 2.50
C HIS A 967 -12.75 -14.51 1.19
N MET A 968 -12.01 -13.50 0.72
CA MET A 968 -11.16 -13.59 -0.48
C MET A 968 -10.07 -14.67 -0.30
N MET A 969 -9.41 -14.72 0.86
CA MET A 969 -8.37 -15.73 1.12
C MET A 969 -8.94 -17.15 1.26
N MET A 970 -10.10 -17.33 1.91
CA MET A 970 -10.81 -18.62 1.99
C MET A 970 -11.21 -19.12 0.60
N THR A 971 -11.77 -18.23 -0.22
CA THR A 971 -12.16 -18.51 -1.61
C THR A 971 -10.95 -18.89 -2.45
N ALA A 972 -9.88 -18.09 -2.45
CA ALA A 972 -8.65 -18.36 -3.20
C ALA A 972 -8.07 -19.76 -2.90
N VAL A 973 -7.96 -20.11 -1.61
CA VAL A 973 -7.44 -21.42 -1.17
C VAL A 973 -8.37 -22.57 -1.57
N ALA A 974 -9.69 -22.36 -1.55
CA ALA A 974 -10.66 -23.36 -2.00
C ALA A 974 -10.62 -23.56 -3.53
N CYS A 975 -10.62 -22.49 -4.33
CA CYS A 975 -10.48 -22.54 -5.78
C CYS A 975 -9.22 -23.30 -6.20
N LYS A 976 -8.06 -23.04 -5.56
CA LYS A 976 -6.81 -23.79 -5.82
C LYS A 976 -6.91 -25.28 -5.46
N ARG A 977 -7.69 -25.65 -4.45
CA ARG A 977 -7.92 -27.07 -4.07
C ARG A 977 -8.85 -27.78 -5.04
N ALA A 978 -9.81 -27.06 -5.64
CA ALA A 978 -10.61 -27.52 -6.78
C ALA A 978 -9.86 -27.47 -8.13
N GLY A 979 -8.65 -26.88 -8.17
CA GLY A 979 -7.78 -26.84 -9.34
C GLY A 979 -8.01 -25.65 -10.28
N LEU A 980 -8.68 -24.60 -9.83
CA LEU A 980 -8.92 -23.35 -10.56
C LEU A 980 -7.74 -22.39 -10.41
N ASN A 981 -7.48 -21.58 -11.45
CA ASN A 981 -6.62 -20.41 -11.32
C ASN A 981 -7.41 -19.26 -10.69
N PHE A 982 -6.82 -18.55 -9.72
CA PHE A 982 -7.49 -17.47 -9.00
C PHE A 982 -6.61 -16.22 -8.93
N ALA A 983 -7.21 -15.07 -9.25
CA ALA A 983 -6.68 -13.76 -8.90
C ALA A 983 -7.76 -12.95 -8.16
N GLY A 984 -7.35 -12.02 -7.31
CA GLY A 984 -8.26 -11.15 -6.58
C GLY A 984 -7.79 -9.70 -6.63
N VAL A 985 -8.74 -8.79 -6.88
CA VAL A 985 -8.61 -7.34 -6.71
C VAL A 985 -9.56 -6.95 -5.58
N HIS A 986 -9.16 -7.31 -4.35
CA HIS A 986 -9.94 -7.14 -3.12
C HIS A 986 -11.32 -7.82 -3.13
N ASP A 987 -12.37 -7.10 -3.55
CA ASP A 987 -13.76 -7.51 -3.66
C ASP A 987 -14.19 -7.94 -5.09
N SER A 988 -13.21 -8.03 -6.00
CA SER A 988 -13.34 -8.61 -7.36
C SER A 988 -12.56 -9.93 -7.47
N TYR A 989 -13.22 -11.03 -7.83
CA TYR A 989 -12.62 -12.38 -7.91
C TYR A 989 -12.56 -12.85 -9.36
N TRP A 990 -11.40 -13.32 -9.80
CA TRP A 990 -11.12 -13.59 -11.22
C TRP A 990 -10.63 -15.03 -11.44
N THR A 991 -11.17 -15.70 -12.46
CA THR A 991 -10.76 -17.04 -12.89
C THR A 991 -10.92 -17.20 -14.41
N HIS A 992 -10.62 -18.36 -14.98
CA HIS A 992 -10.87 -18.62 -16.41
C HIS A 992 -12.37 -18.67 -16.71
N ALA A 993 -12.81 -18.26 -17.90
CA ALA A 993 -14.23 -18.25 -18.25
C ALA A 993 -14.94 -19.61 -18.02
N CYS A 994 -14.27 -20.73 -18.29
CA CYS A 994 -14.77 -22.09 -18.05
C CYS A 994 -14.93 -22.47 -16.57
N ASP A 995 -14.23 -21.77 -15.68
CA ASP A 995 -14.13 -22.06 -14.24
C ASP A 995 -15.12 -21.23 -13.40
N VAL A 996 -15.82 -20.24 -14.00
CA VAL A 996 -16.60 -19.21 -13.28
C VAL A 996 -17.75 -19.80 -12.47
N ASP A 997 -18.51 -20.77 -13.00
CA ASP A 997 -19.62 -21.39 -12.27
C ASP A 997 -19.16 -22.06 -10.96
N GLU A 998 -18.02 -22.75 -11.01
CA GLU A 998 -17.42 -23.44 -9.87
C GLU A 998 -16.78 -22.44 -8.88
N MET A 999 -16.14 -21.38 -9.37
CA MET A 999 -15.71 -20.27 -8.51
C MET A 999 -16.91 -19.61 -7.82
N ASN A 1000 -18.02 -19.42 -8.52
CA ASN A 1000 -19.24 -18.83 -7.99
C ASN A 1000 -19.93 -19.73 -6.95
N ARG A 1001 -19.89 -21.05 -7.11
CA ARG A 1001 -20.27 -22.00 -6.05
C ARG A 1001 -19.35 -21.85 -4.82
N ILE A 1002 -18.03 -21.92 -5.02
CA ILE A 1002 -17.04 -21.86 -3.95
C ILE A 1002 -17.09 -20.54 -3.17
N LEU A 1003 -17.22 -19.39 -3.83
CA LEU A 1003 -17.25 -18.08 -3.14
C LEU A 1003 -18.51 -17.90 -2.29
N ARG A 1004 -19.64 -18.49 -2.70
CA ARG A 1004 -20.89 -18.49 -1.90
C ARG A 1004 -20.73 -19.40 -0.68
N GLU A 1005 -20.23 -20.62 -0.87
CA GLU A 1005 -19.92 -21.54 0.24
C GLU A 1005 -18.95 -20.94 1.26
N LYS A 1006 -17.90 -20.23 0.81
CA LYS A 1006 -16.93 -19.59 1.70
C LYS A 1006 -17.40 -18.28 2.33
N PHE A 1007 -18.45 -17.65 1.80
CA PHE A 1007 -19.15 -16.58 2.51
C PHE A 1007 -20.03 -17.14 3.63
N VAL A 1008 -20.78 -18.21 3.37
CA VAL A 1008 -21.62 -18.88 4.39
C VAL A 1008 -20.76 -19.49 5.50
N GLU A 1009 -19.70 -20.23 5.17
CA GLU A 1009 -18.74 -20.81 6.14
C GLU A 1009 -18.10 -19.75 7.05
N LEU A 1010 -17.85 -18.54 6.53
CA LEU A 1010 -17.33 -17.42 7.32
C LEU A 1010 -18.38 -16.92 8.33
N TYR A 1011 -19.64 -16.78 7.90
CA TYR A 1011 -20.72 -16.18 8.69
C TYR A 1011 -21.59 -17.15 9.51
N GLU A 1012 -21.41 -18.46 9.32
CA GLU A 1012 -21.82 -19.48 10.30
C GLU A 1012 -20.94 -19.44 11.56
N THR A 1013 -19.79 -18.73 11.54
CA THR A 1013 -19.04 -18.43 12.76
C THR A 1013 -19.59 -17.21 13.49
N HIS A 1014 -19.59 -17.27 14.82
CA HIS A 1014 -20.09 -16.23 15.74
C HIS A 1014 -19.14 -15.01 15.82
N ILE A 1015 -18.94 -14.28 14.72
CA ILE A 1015 -17.89 -13.27 14.55
C ILE A 1015 -17.94 -12.13 15.59
N LEU A 1016 -19.13 -11.62 15.94
CA LEU A 1016 -19.25 -10.48 16.87
C LEU A 1016 -19.14 -10.92 18.32
N GLU A 1017 -19.66 -12.11 18.63
CA GLU A 1017 -19.56 -12.78 19.92
C GLU A 1017 -18.10 -13.11 20.25
N ASN A 1018 -17.38 -13.74 19.32
CA ASN A 1018 -15.95 -14.05 19.42
C ASN A 1018 -15.10 -12.77 19.59
N LEU A 1019 -15.50 -11.66 18.96
CA LEU A 1019 -14.85 -10.37 19.12
C LEU A 1019 -15.10 -9.78 20.52
N LEU A 1020 -16.32 -9.86 21.03
CA LEU A 1020 -16.69 -9.39 22.37
C LEU A 1020 -15.98 -10.20 23.46
N GLU A 1021 -16.04 -11.53 23.42
CA GLU A 1021 -15.29 -12.40 24.35
C GLU A 1021 -13.78 -12.08 24.29
N SER A 1022 -13.23 -11.89 23.09
CA SER A 1022 -11.82 -11.50 22.92
C SER A 1022 -11.50 -10.12 23.50
N PHE A 1023 -12.45 -9.18 23.59
CA PHE A 1023 -12.27 -7.89 24.23
C PHE A 1023 -12.38 -8.00 25.75
N GLU A 1024 -13.42 -8.64 26.27
CA GLU A 1024 -13.62 -8.87 27.72
C GLU A 1024 -12.43 -9.62 28.33
N LYS A 1025 -11.96 -10.68 27.67
CA LYS A 1025 -10.77 -11.45 28.06
C LYS A 1025 -9.45 -10.67 27.94
N SER A 1026 -9.37 -9.68 27.05
CA SER A 1026 -8.21 -8.80 26.90
C SER A 1026 -8.20 -7.62 27.87
N PHE A 1027 -9.36 -7.26 28.40
CA PHE A 1027 -9.60 -6.05 29.19
C PHE A 1027 -10.65 -6.32 30.28
N PRO A 1028 -10.40 -7.24 31.24
CA PRO A 1028 -11.41 -7.74 32.19
C PRO A 1028 -11.91 -6.71 33.21
N THR A 1029 -11.31 -5.51 33.24
CA THR A 1029 -11.76 -4.36 34.03
C THR A 1029 -12.70 -3.42 33.27
N LEU A 1030 -12.94 -3.65 31.97
CA LEU A 1030 -13.76 -2.79 31.12
C LEU A 1030 -15.10 -3.46 30.81
N SER A 1031 -16.19 -2.72 31.03
CA SER A 1031 -17.53 -3.11 30.63
C SER A 1031 -17.78 -2.67 29.18
N PHE A 1032 -18.22 -3.61 28.34
CA PHE A 1032 -18.54 -3.38 26.94
C PHE A 1032 -20.07 -3.33 26.72
N PRO A 1033 -20.57 -2.56 25.75
CA PRO A 1033 -21.99 -2.58 25.40
C PRO A 1033 -22.40 -3.95 24.85
N PRO A 1034 -23.65 -4.41 25.12
CA PRO A 1034 -24.16 -5.65 24.54
C PRO A 1034 -24.19 -5.57 23.01
N LEU A 1035 -24.21 -6.73 22.36
CA LEU A 1035 -24.32 -6.83 20.91
C LEU A 1035 -25.65 -6.23 20.41
N PRO A 1036 -25.67 -5.58 19.23
CA PRO A 1036 -26.92 -5.22 18.57
C PRO A 1036 -27.75 -6.47 18.22
N ASP A 1037 -29.07 -6.32 18.23
CA ASP A 1037 -30.00 -7.36 17.79
C ASP A 1037 -29.75 -7.77 16.34
N ARG A 1038 -30.08 -9.03 16.02
CA ARG A 1038 -30.00 -9.60 14.66
C ARG A 1038 -31.40 -9.73 14.05
N GLY A 1039 -31.48 -9.53 12.74
CA GLY A 1039 -32.67 -9.81 11.94
C GLY A 1039 -32.83 -11.29 11.56
N ASP A 1040 -33.76 -11.54 10.64
CA ASP A 1040 -34.26 -12.87 10.23
C ASP A 1040 -33.68 -13.38 8.88
N PHE A 1041 -32.53 -12.86 8.44
CA PHE A 1041 -31.87 -13.33 7.23
C PHE A 1041 -31.15 -14.67 7.41
N GLU A 1042 -31.51 -15.64 6.57
CA GLU A 1042 -30.87 -16.96 6.54
C GLU A 1042 -29.70 -16.96 5.55
N LEU A 1043 -28.47 -17.11 6.06
CA LEU A 1043 -27.25 -17.10 5.23
C LEU A 1043 -27.26 -18.13 4.10
N ARG A 1044 -28.04 -19.20 4.24
CA ARG A 1044 -28.12 -20.26 3.22
C ARG A 1044 -28.84 -19.80 1.95
N GLU A 1045 -29.62 -18.72 2.00
CA GLU A 1045 -30.13 -18.02 0.80
C GLU A 1045 -29.01 -17.51 -0.12
N VAL A 1046 -27.80 -17.22 0.43
CA VAL A 1046 -26.64 -16.77 -0.35
C VAL A 1046 -26.16 -17.84 -1.33
N LEU A 1047 -26.35 -19.13 -1.02
CA LEU A 1047 -25.93 -20.24 -1.89
C LEU A 1047 -26.68 -20.23 -3.23
N GLU A 1048 -27.96 -19.86 -3.19
CA GLU A 1048 -28.82 -19.81 -4.38
C GLU A 1048 -28.79 -18.45 -5.09
N SER A 1049 -28.27 -17.39 -4.47
CA SER A 1049 -28.17 -16.08 -5.12
C SER A 1049 -27.25 -16.12 -6.35
N PRO A 1050 -27.75 -15.82 -7.55
CA PRO A 1050 -26.94 -15.83 -8.78
C PRO A 1050 -26.18 -14.52 -8.99
N TYR A 1051 -26.50 -13.45 -8.23
CA TYR A 1051 -25.94 -12.11 -8.41
C TYR A 1051 -25.14 -11.58 -7.21
N PHE A 1052 -24.88 -12.41 -6.19
CA PHE A 1052 -24.07 -12.05 -5.01
C PHE A 1052 -22.72 -11.43 -5.42
N PHE A 1053 -22.00 -12.13 -6.28
CA PHE A 1053 -20.95 -11.60 -7.15
C PHE A 1053 -21.47 -11.77 -8.59
N ASN A 1054 -21.27 -10.79 -9.48
CA ASN A 1054 -21.79 -10.84 -10.87
C ASN A 1054 -20.98 -9.99 -11.86
#